data_AF-A0A7Y0RBC8-F1
#
_entry.id   AF-A0A7Y0RBC8-F1
#
_cell.length_a   1.000
_cell.length_b   1.000
_cell.length_c   1.000
_cell.angle_alpha   90.00
_cell.angle_beta   90.00
_cell.angle_gamma   90.00
#
_symmetry.space_group_name_H-M   'P 1'
#
loop_
_entity.id
_entity.type
_entity.pdbx_description
1 polymer ?
#
loop_
_entity_poly.entity_id
_entity_poly.type
_entity_poly.pdbx_seq_one_letter_code
_entity_poly.pdbx_strand_id
1 'polypeptide(L)'
;MQFDVALADFAHARSMSPQASSLNLLERARVLMTLPGGFDVLYRRVRALESAGIFGSSDWSRPGILQPALAKHSLREAGAVTTVVEALSEIRLLAVVRGDYFHPGISSEQARHFLTQVMALNLDLLSGTLTEADRERPRQLGVIVEGLYQYLISHLGYDSLLDSLVAEVWRLLEQGPVQVDSICDMIGQIAKCLYDPELETTGTADATRLVRALFAPTPGSREDPGLDVYQLRLTRMDDIALAGEAREFARNMHDTGLASPYHAVFLRFLRTSNEDELIPKALGLSMTGLDDLYCYHQLVHSLIDEAIYPETCQAVYGLTMMLERGSLFTPAVAQALWRQIKLKLSEETGQALTEAFGNAVPPRVFLLAGVLNLLGQPLGVGQGNNPSCQSAIGLSMWAANEADYLLQVLTWAARDNEVLGRFEGWEVSSKNLEPGLVKDTPVDVDPVSLILIPHMDRIYGEMWRRCEDRDDDAHRWINPEFYGWWVSHGFRVVADIHTGEVKDYEGFIRHFYASYHPYYNGNFPVIHHQPAGIAVTDSAARFVGRHAITIQRVALSPSNEMRVYFFNPNNDSGQDWGQGITCSTRGNGEIRGEASLPIAEFTSRLYAFHYDTLELGDLGSIPDDEVARVMELGYGSWAAEE
;
A
#
# COMPACT_ATOMS: atom_id res chain seq x y z
N MET A 1 -15.91 37.92 -20.19
CA MET A 1 -15.33 39.28 -20.20
C MET A 1 -14.19 39.44 -19.20
N GLN A 2 -14.38 39.43 -17.87
CA GLN A 2 -13.24 39.64 -16.95
C GLN A 2 -12.23 38.49 -16.89
N PHE A 3 -12.67 37.22 -17.05
CA PHE A 3 -11.77 36.07 -17.11
C PHE A 3 -10.94 36.04 -18.39
N ASP A 4 -11.58 36.28 -19.54
CA ASP A 4 -10.90 36.28 -20.85
C ASP A 4 -9.83 37.37 -20.94
N VAL A 5 -10.08 38.54 -20.31
CA VAL A 5 -9.07 39.61 -20.18
C VAL A 5 -7.90 39.14 -19.32
N ALA A 6 -8.16 38.55 -18.15
CA ALA A 6 -7.08 38.05 -17.30
C ALA A 6 -6.26 36.93 -17.95
N LEU A 7 -6.90 36.07 -18.77
CA LEU A 7 -6.22 35.05 -19.55
C LEU A 7 -5.32 35.68 -20.63
N ALA A 8 -5.82 36.69 -21.34
CA ALA A 8 -5.03 37.41 -22.34
C ALA A 8 -3.84 38.15 -21.70
N ASP A 9 -4.05 38.83 -20.58
CA ASP A 9 -3.01 39.52 -19.82
C ASP A 9 -1.93 38.54 -19.34
N PHE A 10 -2.35 37.37 -18.83
CA PHE A 10 -1.44 36.32 -18.40
C PHE A 10 -0.64 35.73 -19.58
N ALA A 11 -1.29 35.42 -20.69
CA ALA A 11 -0.61 34.92 -21.89
C ALA A 11 0.41 35.94 -22.42
N HIS A 12 0.05 37.23 -22.43
CA HIS A 12 0.97 38.29 -22.82
C HIS A 12 2.16 38.39 -21.86
N ALA A 13 1.90 38.40 -20.55
CA ALA A 13 2.96 38.42 -19.53
C ALA A 13 3.90 37.21 -19.65
N ARG A 14 3.37 36.00 -19.90
CA ARG A 14 4.15 34.78 -20.07
C ARG A 14 5.01 34.79 -21.34
N SER A 15 4.52 35.41 -22.42
CA SER A 15 5.29 35.61 -23.64
C SER A 15 6.52 36.53 -23.45
N MET A 16 6.43 37.45 -22.48
CA MET A 16 7.50 38.39 -22.15
C MET A 16 8.43 37.89 -21.03
N SER A 17 7.92 37.06 -20.11
CA SER A 17 8.68 36.46 -19.01
C SER A 17 8.14 35.05 -18.70
N PRO A 18 8.98 34.00 -18.89
CA PRO A 18 8.59 32.62 -18.55
C PRO A 18 8.14 32.44 -17.10
N GLN A 19 8.56 33.33 -16.19
CA GLN A 19 8.27 33.28 -14.74
C GLN A 19 7.07 34.15 -14.31
N ALA A 20 6.25 34.65 -15.24
CA ALA A 20 5.06 35.44 -14.90
C ALA A 20 4.12 34.71 -13.92
N SER A 21 3.50 35.40 -12.97
CA SER A 21 2.62 34.74 -11.99
C SER A 21 1.25 34.40 -12.60
N SER A 22 0.75 33.18 -12.36
CA SER A 22 -0.60 32.74 -12.73
C SER A 22 -1.65 33.02 -11.65
N LEU A 23 -1.28 33.58 -10.50
CA LEU A 23 -2.15 33.69 -9.32
C LEU A 23 -3.46 34.45 -9.57
N ASN A 24 -3.42 35.55 -10.34
CA ASN A 24 -4.62 36.33 -10.67
C ASN A 24 -5.60 35.53 -11.55
N LEU A 25 -5.06 34.78 -12.52
CA LEU A 25 -5.87 33.93 -13.39
C LEU A 25 -6.47 32.75 -12.63
N LEU A 26 -5.69 32.10 -11.76
CA LEU A 26 -6.16 31.01 -10.90
C LEU A 26 -7.24 31.47 -9.92
N GLU A 27 -7.09 32.65 -9.31
CA GLU A 27 -8.12 33.19 -8.41
C GLU A 27 -9.43 33.47 -9.15
N ARG A 28 -9.38 33.93 -10.41
CA ARG A 28 -10.59 34.10 -11.25
C ARG A 28 -11.18 32.77 -11.70
N ALA A 29 -10.36 31.76 -11.98
CA ALA A 29 -10.83 30.41 -12.24
C ALA A 29 -11.57 29.84 -11.01
N ARG A 30 -11.00 30.02 -9.81
CA ARG A 30 -11.62 29.63 -8.53
C ARG A 30 -13.00 30.25 -8.37
N VAL A 31 -13.13 31.56 -8.60
CA VAL A 31 -14.43 32.26 -8.52
C VAL A 31 -15.41 31.76 -9.58
N LEU A 32 -14.94 31.40 -10.78
CA LEU A 32 -15.82 30.79 -11.78
C LEU A 32 -16.34 29.43 -11.32
N MET A 33 -15.51 28.59 -10.72
CA MET A 33 -15.90 27.25 -10.25
C MET A 33 -17.02 27.28 -9.20
N THR A 34 -17.24 28.40 -8.50
CA THR A 34 -18.33 28.54 -7.52
C THR A 34 -19.65 29.03 -8.14
N LEU A 35 -19.67 29.35 -9.44
CA LEU A 35 -20.85 29.86 -10.14
C LEU A 35 -21.52 28.76 -10.99
N PRO A 36 -22.87 28.79 -11.14
CA PRO A 36 -23.57 27.91 -12.06
C PRO A 36 -23.02 28.01 -13.49
N GLY A 37 -22.67 26.88 -14.11
CA GLY A 37 -22.07 26.81 -15.45
C GLY A 37 -20.60 27.28 -15.52
N GLY A 38 -19.96 27.52 -14.38
CA GLY A 38 -18.55 27.93 -14.31
C GLY A 38 -17.58 26.91 -14.91
N PHE A 39 -17.82 25.63 -14.65
CA PHE A 39 -17.04 24.53 -15.23
C PHE A 39 -17.12 24.50 -16.76
N ASP A 40 -18.30 24.73 -17.36
CA ASP A 40 -18.45 24.85 -18.82
C ASP A 40 -17.71 26.05 -19.42
N VAL A 41 -17.59 27.14 -18.65
CA VAL A 41 -16.79 28.29 -19.07
C VAL A 41 -15.31 27.89 -19.14
N LEU A 42 -14.80 27.21 -18.10
CA LEU A 42 -13.42 26.75 -18.05
C LEU A 42 -13.11 25.67 -19.09
N TYR A 43 -14.01 24.69 -19.26
CA TYR A 43 -13.91 23.61 -20.24
C TYR A 43 -13.70 24.14 -21.66
N ARG A 44 -14.52 25.11 -22.09
CA ARG A 44 -14.38 25.76 -23.41
C ARG A 44 -13.05 26.51 -23.62
N ARG A 45 -12.28 26.74 -22.56
CA ARG A 45 -11.06 27.54 -22.54
C ARG A 45 -9.81 26.73 -22.21
N VAL A 46 -9.93 25.41 -22.04
CA VAL A 46 -8.82 24.48 -21.77
C VAL A 46 -7.64 24.73 -22.70
N ARG A 47 -7.87 24.73 -24.02
CA ARG A 47 -6.80 24.95 -25.02
C ARG A 47 -6.08 26.28 -24.82
N ALA A 48 -6.82 27.35 -24.52
CA ALA A 48 -6.24 28.67 -24.32
C ALA A 48 -5.47 28.79 -23.00
N LEU A 49 -5.99 28.16 -21.93
CA LEU A 49 -5.34 28.08 -20.63
C LEU A 49 -4.01 27.33 -20.70
N GLU A 50 -4.01 26.17 -21.35
CA GLU A 50 -2.81 25.36 -21.52
C GLU A 50 -1.78 26.02 -22.43
N SER A 51 -2.21 26.59 -23.55
CA SER A 51 -1.31 27.34 -24.46
C SER A 51 -0.71 28.59 -23.80
N ALA A 52 -1.39 29.17 -22.80
CA ALA A 52 -0.86 30.28 -22.00
C ALA A 52 0.17 29.81 -20.95
N GLY A 53 0.38 28.50 -20.79
CA GLY A 53 1.33 27.93 -19.84
C GLY A 53 0.82 27.96 -18.40
N ILE A 54 -0.49 27.74 -18.18
CA ILE A 54 -1.08 27.75 -16.82
C ILE A 54 -0.41 26.73 -15.87
N PHE A 55 0.04 25.59 -16.41
CA PHE A 55 0.70 24.54 -15.66
C PHE A 55 2.22 24.77 -15.47
N GLY A 56 2.80 25.81 -16.08
CA GLY A 56 4.21 26.14 -15.94
C GLY A 56 5.15 24.95 -16.20
N SER A 57 6.14 24.76 -15.32
CA SER A 57 7.06 23.62 -15.32
C SER A 57 6.69 22.52 -14.31
N SER A 58 5.45 22.53 -13.81
CA SER A 58 4.97 21.52 -12.85
C SER A 58 4.58 20.21 -13.54
N ASP A 59 4.34 19.15 -12.77
CA ASP A 59 3.92 17.86 -13.32
C ASP A 59 2.58 17.92 -14.07
N TRP A 60 1.67 18.85 -13.71
CA TRP A 60 0.43 19.10 -14.46
C TRP A 60 0.68 19.51 -15.92
N SER A 61 1.88 20.00 -16.27
CA SER A 61 2.26 20.28 -17.67
C SER A 61 2.43 19.01 -18.51
N ARG A 62 2.55 17.85 -17.87
CA ARG A 62 2.76 16.53 -18.49
C ARG A 62 1.63 15.59 -18.05
N PRO A 63 0.44 15.65 -18.66
CA PRO A 63 -0.71 14.85 -18.22
C PRO A 63 -0.46 13.34 -18.20
N GLY A 64 0.42 12.81 -19.07
CA GLY A 64 0.71 11.38 -19.15
C GLY A 64 1.47 10.78 -17.95
N ILE A 65 1.97 11.61 -17.02
CA ILE A 65 2.70 11.14 -15.82
C ILE A 65 1.93 11.38 -14.51
N LEU A 66 0.72 11.93 -14.58
CA LEU A 66 -0.07 12.23 -13.39
C LEU A 66 -0.52 10.95 -12.69
N GLN A 67 -0.53 10.98 -11.36
CA GLN A 67 -0.89 9.84 -10.50
C GLN A 67 -2.23 10.08 -9.80
N PRO A 68 -3.24 9.20 -9.96
CA PRO A 68 -4.57 9.40 -9.38
C PRO A 68 -4.59 9.55 -7.85
N ALA A 69 -3.73 8.80 -7.15
CA ALA A 69 -3.59 8.87 -5.69
C ALA A 69 -3.16 10.27 -5.21
N LEU A 70 -2.28 10.96 -5.95
CA LEU A 70 -1.85 12.32 -5.63
C LEU A 70 -2.91 13.37 -5.94
N ALA A 71 -3.74 13.15 -6.96
CA ALA A 71 -4.83 14.05 -7.32
C ALA A 71 -5.87 14.14 -6.19
N LYS A 72 -6.19 13.03 -5.51
CA LYS A 72 -7.05 13.02 -4.30
C LYS A 72 -6.58 14.03 -3.26
N HIS A 73 -5.30 13.96 -2.88
CA HIS A 73 -4.71 14.86 -1.88
C HIS A 73 -4.65 16.31 -2.40
N SER A 74 -4.27 16.50 -3.66
CA SER A 74 -4.21 17.82 -4.32
C SER A 74 -5.58 18.52 -4.37
N LEU A 75 -6.65 17.75 -4.53
CA LEU A 75 -8.01 18.25 -4.47
C LEU A 75 -8.48 18.50 -3.04
N ARG A 76 -8.32 17.53 -2.13
CA ARG A 76 -9.00 17.53 -0.82
C ARG A 76 -8.23 18.19 0.32
N GLU A 77 -6.91 18.18 0.27
CA GLU A 77 -6.07 18.59 1.40
C GLU A 77 -5.22 19.83 1.09
N ALA A 78 -4.89 20.05 -0.18
CA ALA A 78 -4.01 21.14 -0.56
C ALA A 78 -4.63 22.54 -0.42
N GLY A 79 -3.79 23.56 -0.53
CA GLY A 79 -4.22 24.96 -0.57
C GLY A 79 -4.89 25.35 -1.90
N ALA A 80 -5.53 26.53 -1.92
CA ALA A 80 -6.38 26.97 -3.04
C ALA A 80 -5.70 26.96 -4.42
N VAL A 81 -4.40 27.27 -4.50
CA VAL A 81 -3.66 27.27 -5.78
C VAL A 81 -3.60 25.86 -6.37
N THR A 82 -3.14 24.89 -5.57
CA THR A 82 -2.98 23.50 -5.98
C THR A 82 -4.32 22.88 -6.37
N THR A 83 -5.35 23.06 -5.54
CA THR A 83 -6.69 22.51 -5.83
C THR A 83 -7.29 23.06 -7.13
N VAL A 84 -7.09 24.36 -7.43
CA VAL A 84 -7.59 24.95 -8.68
C VAL A 84 -6.78 24.48 -9.88
N VAL A 85 -5.47 24.29 -9.74
CA VAL A 85 -4.62 23.74 -10.81
C VAL A 85 -5.00 22.29 -11.12
N GLU A 86 -5.22 21.46 -10.09
CA GLU A 86 -5.70 20.08 -10.23
C GLU A 86 -7.07 20.05 -10.93
N ALA A 87 -8.03 20.86 -10.47
CA ALA A 87 -9.34 20.96 -11.11
C ALA A 87 -9.25 21.37 -12.59
N LEU A 88 -8.38 22.32 -12.95
CA LEU A 88 -8.14 22.69 -14.35
C LEU A 88 -7.47 21.58 -15.15
N SER A 89 -6.58 20.80 -14.53
CA SER A 89 -5.96 19.62 -15.14
C SER A 89 -7.01 18.55 -15.47
N GLU A 90 -7.92 18.26 -14.53
CA GLU A 90 -8.98 17.28 -14.75
C GLU A 90 -10.00 17.74 -15.81
N ILE A 91 -10.37 19.02 -15.81
CA ILE A 91 -11.21 19.60 -16.88
C ILE A 91 -10.51 19.50 -18.25
N ARG A 92 -9.18 19.68 -18.31
CA ARG A 92 -8.41 19.45 -19.53
C ARG A 92 -8.50 17.98 -19.97
N LEU A 93 -8.28 17.06 -19.05
CA LEU A 93 -8.35 15.62 -19.35
C LEU A 93 -9.75 15.24 -19.84
N LEU A 94 -10.82 15.83 -19.29
CA LEU A 94 -12.17 15.58 -19.75
C LEU A 94 -12.35 16.01 -21.22
N ALA A 95 -11.76 17.13 -21.61
CA ALA A 95 -11.79 17.59 -23.00
C ALA A 95 -11.03 16.63 -23.94
N VAL A 96 -9.95 16.00 -23.47
CA VAL A 96 -9.24 14.95 -24.21
C VAL A 96 -10.09 13.69 -24.33
N VAL A 97 -10.75 13.27 -23.25
CA VAL A 97 -11.64 12.11 -23.23
C VAL A 97 -12.79 12.25 -24.24
N ARG A 98 -13.39 13.45 -24.31
CA ARG A 98 -14.48 13.74 -25.25
C ARG A 98 -14.04 13.96 -26.69
N GLY A 99 -12.73 14.04 -26.94
CA GLY A 99 -12.17 14.35 -28.26
C GLY A 99 -12.29 15.81 -28.67
N ASP A 100 -12.73 16.69 -27.76
CA ASP A 100 -12.84 18.14 -27.99
C ASP A 100 -11.47 18.82 -27.97
N TYR A 101 -10.46 18.16 -27.39
CA TYR A 101 -9.08 18.63 -27.36
C TYR A 101 -8.08 17.50 -27.61
N PHE A 102 -7.31 17.61 -28.69
CA PHE A 102 -6.20 16.69 -28.94
C PHE A 102 -4.96 17.15 -28.17
N HIS A 103 -4.47 16.32 -27.25
CA HIS A 103 -3.25 16.59 -26.49
C HIS A 103 -2.13 15.62 -26.92
N PRO A 104 -0.92 16.11 -27.27
CA PRO A 104 0.15 15.25 -27.79
C PRO A 104 0.76 14.31 -26.74
N GLY A 105 0.64 14.65 -25.46
CA GLY A 105 1.23 13.90 -24.34
C GLY A 105 0.30 12.95 -23.59
N ILE A 106 -0.95 12.76 -24.01
CA ILE A 106 -1.86 11.78 -23.41
C ILE A 106 -2.98 11.39 -24.40
N SER A 107 -3.31 10.10 -24.48
CA SER A 107 -4.43 9.62 -25.29
C SER A 107 -5.79 9.80 -24.61
N SER A 108 -6.89 9.75 -25.39
CA SER A 108 -8.27 9.77 -24.85
C SER A 108 -8.54 8.62 -23.89
N GLU A 109 -7.97 7.44 -24.16
CA GLU A 109 -8.09 6.25 -23.30
C GLU A 109 -7.35 6.42 -21.97
N GLN A 110 -6.09 6.88 -22.00
CA GLN A 110 -5.31 7.16 -20.79
C GLN A 110 -5.94 8.26 -19.94
N ALA A 111 -6.42 9.34 -20.58
CA ALA A 111 -7.11 10.42 -19.88
C ALA A 111 -8.41 9.93 -19.21
N ARG A 112 -9.13 9.00 -19.87
CA ARG A 112 -10.35 8.39 -19.32
C ARG A 112 -10.01 7.54 -18.10
N HIS A 113 -9.01 6.66 -18.23
CA HIS A 113 -8.55 5.82 -17.14
C HIS A 113 -8.13 6.65 -15.92
N PHE A 114 -7.32 7.69 -16.12
CA PHE A 114 -6.90 8.59 -15.05
C PHE A 114 -8.09 9.25 -14.34
N LEU A 115 -8.98 9.92 -15.08
CA LEU A 115 -10.13 10.61 -14.50
C LEU A 115 -11.02 9.64 -13.74
N THR A 116 -11.27 8.47 -14.31
CA THR A 116 -12.07 7.45 -13.67
C THR A 116 -11.45 6.96 -12.36
N GLN A 117 -10.14 6.75 -12.28
CA GLN A 117 -9.47 6.40 -11.02
C GLN A 117 -9.52 7.54 -9.99
N VAL A 118 -9.33 8.79 -10.41
CA VAL A 118 -9.45 9.95 -9.50
C VAL A 118 -10.86 10.07 -8.94
N MET A 119 -11.88 9.89 -9.77
CA MET A 119 -13.28 9.84 -9.35
C MET A 119 -13.58 8.68 -8.42
N ALA A 120 -13.01 7.50 -8.69
CA ALA A 120 -13.13 6.33 -7.83
C ALA A 120 -12.58 6.61 -6.42
N LEU A 121 -11.44 7.30 -6.32
CA LEU A 121 -10.80 7.65 -5.05
C LEU A 121 -11.51 8.77 -4.25
N ASN A 122 -12.49 9.45 -4.87
CA ASN A 122 -13.24 10.58 -4.30
C ASN A 122 -14.76 10.34 -4.35
N LEU A 123 -15.15 9.07 -4.33
CA LEU A 123 -16.54 8.65 -4.54
C LEU A 123 -17.52 9.13 -3.47
N ASP A 124 -17.03 9.41 -2.27
CA ASP A 124 -17.82 9.99 -1.18
C ASP A 124 -18.39 11.36 -1.54
N LEU A 125 -17.73 12.10 -2.43
CA LEU A 125 -18.25 13.37 -2.96
C LEU A 125 -19.42 13.17 -3.94
N LEU A 126 -19.61 11.94 -4.44
CA LEU A 126 -20.69 11.63 -5.40
C LEU A 126 -22.02 11.39 -4.70
N SER A 127 -22.04 11.07 -3.39
CA SER A 127 -23.27 10.94 -2.61
C SER A 127 -23.89 12.29 -2.20
N GLY A 128 -23.31 13.41 -2.63
CA GLY A 128 -23.83 14.76 -2.40
C GLY A 128 -23.74 15.27 -0.96
N THR A 129 -22.90 14.63 -0.13
CA THR A 129 -22.69 15.02 1.27
C THR A 129 -21.22 15.29 1.52
N LEU A 130 -20.84 16.56 1.47
CA LEU A 130 -19.54 17.02 1.97
C LEU A 130 -19.34 16.59 3.44
N THR A 131 -18.18 16.05 3.77
CA THR A 131 -17.76 15.80 5.15
C THR A 131 -17.61 17.13 5.91
N GLU A 132 -17.55 17.09 7.25
CA GLU A 132 -17.33 18.31 8.05
C GLU A 132 -15.98 18.96 7.70
N ALA A 133 -14.93 18.15 7.52
CA ALA A 133 -13.62 18.61 7.06
C ALA A 133 -13.69 19.31 5.69
N ASP A 134 -14.43 18.76 4.73
CA ASP A 134 -14.60 19.38 3.41
C ASP A 134 -15.38 20.71 3.48
N ARG A 135 -16.38 20.80 4.37
CA ARG A 135 -17.19 22.02 4.57
C ARG A 135 -16.40 23.15 5.19
N GLU A 136 -15.48 22.85 6.11
CA GLU A 136 -14.66 23.85 6.80
C GLU A 136 -13.52 24.41 5.94
N ARG A 137 -13.27 23.84 4.75
CA ARG A 137 -12.18 24.29 3.89
C ARG A 137 -12.35 25.77 3.48
N PRO A 138 -11.29 26.59 3.60
CA PRO A 138 -11.36 28.01 3.29
C PRO A 138 -11.65 28.23 1.80
N ARG A 139 -12.15 29.43 1.46
CA ARG A 139 -12.42 29.85 0.06
C ARG A 139 -13.36 28.91 -0.73
N GLN A 140 -14.25 28.20 -0.05
CA GLN A 140 -15.24 27.30 -0.66
C GLN A 140 -14.60 26.15 -1.46
N LEU A 141 -13.39 25.72 -1.09
CA LEU A 141 -12.68 24.66 -1.82
C LEU A 141 -13.44 23.33 -1.81
N GLY A 142 -14.09 22.95 -0.70
CA GLY A 142 -14.92 21.73 -0.66
C GLY A 142 -16.04 21.75 -1.70
N VAL A 143 -16.78 22.86 -1.81
CA VAL A 143 -17.87 23.05 -2.78
C VAL A 143 -17.35 23.01 -4.23
N ILE A 144 -16.16 23.57 -4.48
CA ILE A 144 -15.54 23.53 -5.81
C ILE A 144 -15.21 22.08 -6.20
N VAL A 145 -14.64 21.30 -5.29
CA VAL A 145 -14.26 19.91 -5.56
C VAL A 145 -15.51 19.07 -5.79
N GLU A 146 -16.54 19.19 -4.94
CA GLU A 146 -17.84 18.52 -5.16
C GLU A 146 -18.46 18.89 -6.51
N GLY A 147 -18.49 20.18 -6.86
CA GLY A 147 -19.00 20.64 -8.15
C GLY A 147 -18.21 20.12 -9.34
N LEU A 148 -16.88 19.98 -9.22
CA LEU A 148 -16.03 19.37 -10.24
C LEU A 148 -16.43 17.90 -10.47
N TYR A 149 -16.63 17.13 -9.41
CA TYR A 149 -16.99 15.72 -9.53
C TYR A 149 -18.38 15.51 -10.13
N GLN A 150 -19.37 16.31 -9.72
CA GLN A 150 -20.69 16.31 -10.37
C GLN A 150 -20.56 16.64 -11.86
N TYR A 151 -19.69 17.60 -12.21
CA TYR A 151 -19.41 17.95 -13.60
C TYR A 151 -18.77 16.79 -14.36
N LEU A 152 -17.74 16.14 -13.82
CA LEU A 152 -17.06 15.00 -14.46
C LEU A 152 -18.00 13.81 -14.66
N ILE A 153 -18.80 13.43 -13.65
CA ILE A 153 -19.80 12.36 -13.76
C ILE A 153 -20.75 12.61 -14.91
N SER A 154 -21.33 13.82 -14.97
CA SER A 154 -22.36 14.16 -15.96
C SER A 154 -21.88 13.99 -17.41
N HIS A 155 -20.55 13.93 -17.60
CA HIS A 155 -19.91 13.74 -18.89
C HIS A 155 -19.30 12.35 -19.11
N LEU A 156 -18.89 11.63 -18.06
CA LEU A 156 -18.20 10.33 -18.16
C LEU A 156 -19.14 9.13 -17.97
N GLY A 157 -20.22 9.28 -17.20
CA GLY A 157 -21.20 8.23 -16.91
C GLY A 157 -20.80 7.27 -15.77
N TYR A 158 -21.80 6.80 -15.02
CA TYR A 158 -21.61 6.03 -13.78
C TYR A 158 -21.06 4.60 -13.97
N ASP A 159 -21.51 3.86 -14.99
CA ASP A 159 -21.11 2.45 -15.17
C ASP A 159 -19.59 2.28 -15.35
N SER A 160 -18.97 3.18 -16.13
CA SER A 160 -17.52 3.14 -16.35
C SER A 160 -16.69 3.43 -15.09
N LEU A 161 -17.26 4.15 -14.13
CA LEU A 161 -16.63 4.45 -12.84
C LEU A 161 -16.68 3.24 -11.91
N LEU A 162 -17.84 2.57 -11.86
CA LEU A 162 -18.04 1.39 -11.02
C LEU A 162 -17.07 0.27 -11.40
N ASP A 163 -16.94 -0.03 -12.70
CA ASP A 163 -16.04 -1.09 -13.17
C ASP A 163 -14.57 -0.82 -12.82
N SER A 164 -14.15 0.44 -12.93
CA SER A 164 -12.76 0.81 -12.64
C SER A 164 -12.47 0.86 -11.15
N LEU A 165 -13.43 1.29 -10.33
CA LEU A 165 -13.32 1.21 -8.87
C LEU A 165 -13.25 -0.25 -8.40
N VAL A 166 -14.08 -1.13 -8.98
CA VAL A 166 -14.02 -2.56 -8.70
C VAL A 166 -12.66 -3.13 -9.07
N ALA A 167 -12.13 -2.77 -10.26
CA ALA A 167 -10.79 -3.18 -10.67
C ALA A 167 -9.71 -2.67 -9.71
N GLU A 168 -9.83 -1.43 -9.22
CA GLU A 168 -8.89 -0.84 -8.27
C GLU A 168 -8.95 -1.53 -6.90
N VAL A 169 -10.14 -1.81 -6.37
CA VAL A 169 -10.30 -2.58 -5.13
C VAL A 169 -9.63 -3.95 -5.26
N TRP A 170 -9.85 -4.67 -6.36
CA TRP A 170 -9.16 -5.94 -6.60
C TRP A 170 -7.64 -5.77 -6.68
N ARG A 171 -7.15 -4.74 -7.37
CA ARG A 171 -5.72 -4.44 -7.46
C ARG A 171 -5.11 -4.21 -6.08
N LEU A 172 -5.80 -3.52 -5.18
CA LEU A 172 -5.35 -3.27 -3.81
C LEU A 172 -5.40 -4.55 -2.95
N LEU A 173 -6.46 -5.35 -3.07
CA LEU A 173 -6.59 -6.61 -2.33
C LEU A 173 -5.49 -7.62 -2.68
N GLU A 174 -5.05 -7.68 -3.94
CA GLU A 174 -3.95 -8.57 -4.39
C GLU A 174 -2.61 -8.24 -3.70
N GLN A 175 -2.44 -7.00 -3.23
CA GLN A 175 -1.27 -6.59 -2.45
C GLN A 175 -1.31 -7.11 -1.00
N GLY A 176 -2.40 -7.77 -0.60
CA GLY A 176 -2.55 -8.38 0.73
C GLY A 176 -2.31 -7.43 1.91
N PRO A 177 -2.89 -6.21 1.91
CA PRO A 177 -2.59 -5.22 2.95
C PRO A 177 -3.09 -5.67 4.33
N VAL A 178 -2.30 -5.38 5.36
CA VAL A 178 -2.69 -5.60 6.77
C VAL A 178 -3.81 -4.64 7.16
N GLN A 179 -3.74 -3.38 6.70
CA GLN A 179 -4.74 -2.36 6.95
C GLN A 179 -5.71 -2.25 5.77
N VAL A 180 -7.00 -2.45 6.02
CA VAL A 180 -8.02 -2.60 4.95
C VAL A 180 -9.13 -1.56 5.00
N ASP A 181 -9.11 -0.63 5.96
CA ASP A 181 -10.21 0.32 6.19
C ASP A 181 -10.56 1.14 4.93
N SER A 182 -9.56 1.68 4.24
CA SER A 182 -9.78 2.44 2.99
C SER A 182 -10.39 1.57 1.88
N ILE A 183 -10.06 0.29 1.83
CA ILE A 183 -10.63 -0.68 0.88
C ILE A 183 -12.08 -0.97 1.25
N CYS A 184 -12.37 -1.17 2.54
CA CYS A 184 -13.72 -1.35 3.04
C CYS A 184 -14.61 -0.13 2.75
N ASP A 185 -14.07 1.09 2.90
CA ASP A 185 -14.75 2.32 2.52
C ASP A 185 -15.08 2.36 1.02
N MET A 186 -14.13 2.01 0.16
CA MET A 186 -14.36 1.90 -1.29
C MET A 186 -15.45 0.89 -1.63
N ILE A 187 -15.47 -0.27 -0.97
CA ILE A 187 -16.54 -1.27 -1.12
C ILE A 187 -17.88 -0.74 -0.60
N GLY A 188 -17.89 0.04 0.48
CA GLY A 188 -19.08 0.73 0.95
C GLY A 188 -19.63 1.71 -0.08
N GLN A 189 -18.77 2.41 -0.83
CA GLN A 189 -19.21 3.26 -1.95
C GLN A 189 -19.74 2.44 -3.14
N ILE A 190 -19.08 1.32 -3.50
CA ILE A 190 -19.60 0.36 -4.48
C ILE A 190 -21.03 -0.06 -4.10
N ALA A 191 -21.25 -0.42 -2.84
CA ALA A 191 -22.55 -0.85 -2.34
C ALA A 191 -23.62 0.22 -2.48
N LYS A 192 -23.30 1.48 -2.12
CA LYS A 192 -24.23 2.61 -2.30
C LYS A 192 -24.61 2.79 -3.76
N CYS A 193 -23.66 2.74 -4.68
CA CYS A 193 -23.94 2.89 -6.11
C CYS A 193 -24.77 1.72 -6.68
N LEU A 194 -24.45 0.48 -6.30
CA LEU A 194 -25.14 -0.72 -6.78
C LEU A 194 -26.60 -0.82 -6.35
N TYR A 195 -26.92 -0.28 -5.18
CA TYR A 195 -28.25 -0.38 -4.58
C TYR A 195 -29.03 0.94 -4.59
N ASP A 196 -28.51 1.98 -5.24
CA ASP A 196 -29.23 3.24 -5.42
C ASP A 196 -30.36 3.06 -6.45
N PRO A 197 -31.64 3.24 -6.07
CA PRO A 197 -32.77 3.10 -6.98
C PRO A 197 -32.83 4.20 -8.05
N GLU A 198 -32.12 5.32 -7.88
CA GLU A 198 -32.05 6.42 -8.85
C GLU A 198 -30.96 6.20 -9.93
N LEU A 199 -30.00 5.30 -9.67
CA LEU A 199 -28.93 4.98 -10.60
C LEU A 199 -29.28 3.71 -11.40
N GLU A 200 -29.48 3.84 -12.72
CA GLU A 200 -29.57 2.68 -13.62
C GLU A 200 -28.19 2.04 -13.82
N THR A 201 -27.67 1.33 -12.82
CA THR A 201 -26.41 0.59 -12.94
C THR A 201 -26.66 -0.91 -13.14
N THR A 202 -26.03 -1.50 -14.15
CA THR A 202 -25.94 -2.96 -14.25
C THR A 202 -24.71 -3.41 -13.46
N GLY A 203 -24.89 -3.72 -12.18
CA GLY A 203 -23.80 -4.20 -11.34
C GLY A 203 -23.09 -5.42 -11.93
N THR A 204 -21.75 -5.40 -11.99
CA THR A 204 -20.97 -6.56 -12.40
C THR A 204 -20.96 -7.64 -11.31
N ALA A 205 -20.70 -8.89 -11.72
CA ALA A 205 -20.57 -10.00 -10.78
C ALA A 205 -19.44 -9.75 -9.76
N ASP A 206 -18.37 -9.08 -10.17
CA ASP A 206 -17.24 -8.71 -9.31
C ASP A 206 -17.62 -7.63 -8.29
N ALA A 207 -18.39 -6.62 -8.69
CA ALA A 207 -18.89 -5.59 -7.78
C ALA A 207 -19.79 -6.21 -6.68
N THR A 208 -20.71 -7.09 -7.10
CA THR A 208 -21.58 -7.82 -6.16
C THR A 208 -20.77 -8.72 -5.24
N ARG A 209 -19.69 -9.35 -5.73
CA ARG A 209 -18.80 -10.20 -4.94
C ARG A 209 -18.11 -9.41 -3.83
N LEU A 210 -17.55 -8.24 -4.14
CA LEU A 210 -16.89 -7.38 -3.15
C LEU A 210 -17.85 -6.93 -2.05
N VAL A 211 -19.04 -6.45 -2.43
CA VAL A 211 -20.06 -6.00 -1.47
C VAL A 211 -20.54 -7.14 -0.58
N ARG A 212 -20.76 -8.33 -1.15
CA ARG A 212 -21.12 -9.51 -0.36
C ARG A 212 -20.05 -9.88 0.63
N ALA A 213 -18.77 -9.78 0.29
CA ALA A 213 -17.69 -10.15 1.20
C ALA A 213 -17.76 -9.40 2.54
N LEU A 214 -18.22 -8.14 2.54
CA LEU A 214 -18.36 -7.32 3.76
C LEU A 214 -19.76 -7.37 4.38
N PHE A 215 -20.82 -7.23 3.59
CA PHE A 215 -22.17 -6.98 4.10
C PHE A 215 -23.10 -8.19 4.05
N ALA A 216 -22.77 -9.21 3.25
CA ALA A 216 -23.63 -10.38 3.04
C ALA A 216 -22.83 -11.65 2.69
N PRO A 217 -21.81 -12.05 3.50
CA PRO A 217 -20.90 -13.12 3.14
C PRO A 217 -21.56 -14.50 3.14
N THR A 218 -22.72 -14.65 3.78
CA THR A 218 -23.37 -15.96 3.95
C THR A 218 -24.87 -15.91 3.74
N PRO A 219 -25.54 -17.06 3.53
CA PRO A 219 -27.00 -17.13 3.49
C PRO A 219 -27.69 -16.49 4.70
N GLY A 220 -27.15 -16.65 5.92
CA GLY A 220 -27.71 -16.07 7.13
C GLY A 220 -27.62 -14.54 7.22
N SER A 221 -26.66 -13.94 6.53
CA SER A 221 -26.39 -12.49 6.48
C SER A 221 -26.78 -11.82 5.15
N ARG A 222 -27.48 -12.56 4.25
CA ARG A 222 -27.66 -12.19 2.83
C ARG A 222 -28.20 -10.79 2.56
N GLU A 223 -29.08 -10.30 3.42
CA GLU A 223 -29.73 -8.99 3.30
C GLU A 223 -29.12 -7.92 4.21
N ASP A 224 -27.95 -8.17 4.79
CA ASP A 224 -27.31 -7.34 5.82
C ASP A 224 -28.27 -7.04 7.00
N PRO A 225 -28.72 -8.07 7.75
CA PRO A 225 -29.76 -7.91 8.78
C PRO A 225 -29.28 -7.15 10.04
N GLY A 226 -27.99 -6.81 10.13
CA GLY A 226 -27.33 -6.34 11.33
C GLY A 226 -26.86 -7.48 12.24
N LEU A 227 -25.85 -7.18 13.07
CA LEU A 227 -25.16 -8.17 13.89
C LEU A 227 -26.08 -8.87 14.92
N ASP A 228 -26.95 -8.11 15.59
CA ASP A 228 -27.87 -8.64 16.60
C ASP A 228 -28.87 -9.65 16.02
N VAL A 229 -29.45 -9.30 14.87
CA VAL A 229 -30.41 -10.16 14.17
C VAL A 229 -29.71 -11.41 13.64
N TYR A 230 -28.51 -11.25 13.09
CA TYR A 230 -27.70 -12.37 12.64
C TYR A 230 -27.36 -13.33 13.79
N GLN A 231 -26.93 -12.81 14.95
CA GLN A 231 -26.67 -13.63 16.13
C GLN A 231 -27.90 -14.42 16.58
N LEU A 232 -29.10 -13.81 16.52
CA LEU A 232 -30.34 -14.53 16.82
C LEU A 232 -30.64 -15.63 15.78
N ARG A 233 -30.31 -15.42 14.51
CA ARG A 233 -30.49 -16.45 13.46
C ARG A 233 -29.61 -17.67 13.72
N LEU A 234 -28.36 -17.47 14.14
CA LEU A 234 -27.43 -18.57 14.45
C LEU A 234 -28.00 -19.53 15.50
N THR A 235 -28.70 -19.02 16.51
CA THR A 235 -29.34 -19.86 17.55
C THR A 235 -30.45 -20.78 17.03
N ARG A 236 -30.94 -20.54 15.81
CA ARG A 236 -32.03 -21.29 15.18
C ARG A 236 -31.55 -22.19 14.05
N MET A 237 -30.28 -22.10 13.67
CA MET A 237 -29.70 -22.94 12.64
C MET A 237 -29.45 -24.35 13.18
N ASP A 238 -29.67 -25.35 12.34
CA ASP A 238 -29.22 -26.71 12.61
C ASP A 238 -27.74 -26.89 12.20
N ASP A 239 -27.16 -28.04 12.55
CA ASP A 239 -25.76 -28.36 12.27
C ASP A 239 -25.42 -28.25 10.78
N ILE A 240 -26.37 -28.57 9.90
CA ILE A 240 -26.19 -28.49 8.44
C ILE A 240 -26.11 -27.03 8.00
N ALA A 241 -26.98 -26.17 8.51
CA ALA A 241 -26.98 -24.74 8.23
C ALA A 241 -25.73 -24.06 8.80
N LEU A 242 -25.34 -24.35 10.05
CA LEU A 242 -24.10 -23.83 10.64
C LEU A 242 -22.86 -24.26 9.85
N ALA A 243 -22.78 -25.54 9.46
CA ALA A 243 -21.72 -26.03 8.60
C ALA A 243 -21.75 -25.42 7.18
N GLY A 244 -22.92 -24.95 6.73
CA GLY A 244 -23.11 -24.18 5.50
C GLY A 244 -22.52 -22.78 5.63
N GLU A 245 -22.89 -22.05 6.69
CA GLU A 245 -22.35 -20.73 7.02
C GLU A 245 -20.82 -20.78 7.10
N ALA A 246 -20.24 -21.75 7.81
CA ALA A 246 -18.79 -21.92 7.94
C ALA A 246 -18.09 -22.01 6.57
N ARG A 247 -18.63 -22.80 5.63
CA ARG A 247 -18.06 -22.94 4.27
C ARG A 247 -18.13 -21.64 3.48
N GLU A 248 -19.23 -20.93 3.59
CA GLU A 248 -19.46 -19.68 2.89
C GLU A 248 -18.55 -18.58 3.42
N PHE A 249 -18.37 -18.50 4.75
CA PHE A 249 -17.38 -17.60 5.35
C PHE A 249 -15.96 -17.88 4.89
N ALA A 250 -15.53 -19.14 4.93
CA ALA A 250 -14.21 -19.54 4.46
C ALA A 250 -13.99 -19.14 3.00
N ARG A 251 -14.95 -19.46 2.11
CA ARG A 251 -14.84 -19.12 0.69
C ARG A 251 -14.71 -17.62 0.46
N ASN A 252 -15.63 -16.82 0.99
CA ASN A 252 -15.60 -15.37 0.76
C ASN A 252 -14.33 -14.72 1.32
N MET A 253 -13.85 -15.20 2.47
CA MET A 253 -12.63 -14.70 3.08
C MET A 253 -11.38 -15.05 2.26
N HIS A 254 -11.25 -16.28 1.77
CA HIS A 254 -10.11 -16.67 0.92
C HIS A 254 -10.17 -16.01 -0.46
N ASP A 255 -11.37 -15.83 -1.04
CA ASP A 255 -11.55 -15.20 -2.35
C ASP A 255 -11.18 -13.71 -2.35
N THR A 256 -11.33 -13.01 -1.21
CA THR A 256 -11.15 -11.55 -1.12
C THR A 256 -10.01 -11.13 -0.22
N GLY A 257 -9.61 -11.96 0.76
CA GLY A 257 -8.77 -11.58 1.90
C GLY A 257 -9.41 -10.60 2.87
N LEU A 258 -10.73 -10.43 2.81
CA LEU A 258 -11.49 -9.60 3.74
C LEU A 258 -12.29 -10.47 4.70
N ALA A 259 -12.34 -10.08 5.96
CA ALA A 259 -13.26 -10.65 6.93
C ALA A 259 -14.33 -9.62 7.32
N SER A 260 -15.57 -10.08 7.34
CA SER A 260 -16.73 -9.26 7.72
C SER A 260 -16.90 -9.29 9.25
N PRO A 261 -17.53 -8.24 9.84
CA PRO A 261 -18.07 -8.31 11.19
C PRO A 261 -18.91 -9.57 11.47
N TYR A 262 -19.61 -10.10 10.45
CA TYR A 262 -20.37 -11.35 10.56
C TYR A 262 -19.48 -12.58 10.80
N HIS A 263 -18.25 -12.62 10.26
CA HIS A 263 -17.28 -13.68 10.58
C HIS A 263 -16.92 -13.67 12.06
N ALA A 264 -16.66 -12.50 12.62
CA ALA A 264 -16.31 -12.35 14.03
C ALA A 264 -17.47 -12.80 14.94
N VAL A 265 -18.70 -12.39 14.64
CA VAL A 265 -19.90 -12.85 15.37
C VAL A 265 -20.06 -14.36 15.27
N PHE A 266 -19.84 -14.95 14.09
CA PHE A 266 -19.97 -16.39 13.88
C PHE A 266 -18.94 -17.19 14.69
N LEU A 267 -17.65 -16.84 14.63
CA LEU A 267 -16.63 -17.55 15.42
C LEU A 267 -16.88 -17.46 16.92
N ARG A 268 -17.28 -16.29 17.43
CA ARG A 268 -17.63 -16.12 18.85
C ARG A 268 -18.89 -16.90 19.23
N PHE A 269 -19.85 -17.04 18.31
CA PHE A 269 -21.01 -17.91 18.51
C PHE A 269 -20.57 -19.38 18.64
N LEU A 270 -19.72 -19.87 17.73
CA LEU A 270 -19.20 -21.25 17.81
C LEU A 270 -18.50 -21.50 19.16
N ARG A 271 -17.67 -20.55 19.61
CA ARG A 271 -16.98 -20.59 20.91
C ARG A 271 -17.93 -20.65 22.10
N THR A 272 -19.02 -19.90 22.08
CA THR A 272 -19.96 -19.83 23.21
C THR A 272 -21.02 -20.93 23.19
N SER A 273 -21.27 -21.55 22.04
CA SER A 273 -22.22 -22.65 21.85
C SER A 273 -21.58 -24.04 21.90
N ASN A 274 -20.26 -24.16 22.15
CA ASN A 274 -19.48 -25.40 22.12
C ASN A 274 -19.46 -26.10 20.75
N GLU A 275 -19.56 -25.34 19.67
CA GLU A 275 -19.48 -25.81 18.28
C GLU A 275 -18.05 -25.61 17.72
N ASP A 276 -17.04 -25.74 18.59
CA ASP A 276 -15.62 -25.48 18.29
C ASP A 276 -15.11 -26.31 17.09
N GLU A 277 -15.70 -27.49 16.85
CA GLU A 277 -15.39 -28.36 15.71
C GLU A 277 -15.64 -27.73 14.34
N LEU A 278 -16.47 -26.69 14.26
CA LEU A 278 -16.72 -25.94 13.03
C LEU A 278 -15.70 -24.81 12.81
N ILE A 279 -14.88 -24.43 13.80
CA ILE A 279 -13.91 -23.33 13.68
C ILE A 279 -12.93 -23.58 12.52
N PRO A 280 -12.26 -24.75 12.40
CA PRO A 280 -11.33 -24.96 11.29
C PRO A 280 -12.01 -24.84 9.91
N LYS A 281 -13.28 -25.24 9.81
CA LYS A 281 -14.08 -25.14 8.59
C LYS A 281 -14.51 -23.71 8.28
N ALA A 282 -14.76 -22.90 9.29
CA ALA A 282 -15.10 -21.48 9.16
C ALA A 282 -13.90 -20.64 8.71
N LEU A 283 -12.70 -21.02 9.18
CA LEU A 283 -11.42 -20.44 8.75
C LEU A 283 -10.97 -21.00 7.38
N GLY A 284 -11.47 -22.17 6.98
CA GLY A 284 -11.11 -22.80 5.71
C GLY A 284 -9.71 -23.40 5.71
N LEU A 285 -9.29 -23.98 6.84
CA LEU A 285 -7.90 -24.42 7.02
C LEU A 285 -7.56 -25.65 6.16
N SER A 286 -6.38 -25.62 5.56
CA SER A 286 -5.69 -26.75 4.95
C SER A 286 -5.15 -27.71 6.01
N MET A 287 -4.52 -28.81 5.59
CA MET A 287 -3.87 -29.74 6.53
C MET A 287 -2.79 -29.05 7.38
N THR A 288 -2.04 -28.10 6.81
CA THR A 288 -1.03 -27.34 7.55
C THR A 288 -1.67 -26.54 8.67
N GLY A 289 -2.72 -25.76 8.37
CA GLY A 289 -3.43 -24.96 9.36
C GLY A 289 -4.18 -25.81 10.39
N LEU A 290 -4.71 -26.97 9.99
CA LEU A 290 -5.34 -27.92 10.90
C LEU A 290 -4.35 -28.47 11.92
N ASP A 291 -3.16 -28.90 11.47
CA ASP A 291 -2.12 -29.40 12.37
C ASP A 291 -1.67 -28.31 13.35
N ASP A 292 -1.46 -27.08 12.87
CA ASP A 292 -1.07 -25.94 13.71
C ASP A 292 -2.14 -25.61 14.77
N LEU A 293 -3.43 -25.59 14.35
CA LEU A 293 -4.56 -25.37 15.25
C LEU A 293 -4.69 -26.48 16.29
N TYR A 294 -4.65 -27.75 15.89
CA TYR A 294 -4.88 -28.86 16.83
C TYR A 294 -3.72 -29.01 17.83
N CYS A 295 -2.48 -28.75 17.41
CA CYS A 295 -1.33 -28.69 18.31
C CYS A 295 -1.49 -27.62 19.39
N TYR A 296 -2.12 -26.48 19.06
CA TYR A 296 -2.22 -25.31 19.94
C TYR A 296 -3.67 -24.83 20.20
N HIS A 297 -4.65 -25.75 20.23
CA HIS A 297 -6.08 -25.40 20.25
C HIS A 297 -6.46 -24.41 21.36
N GLN A 298 -5.92 -24.56 22.58
CA GLN A 298 -6.22 -23.65 23.69
C GLN A 298 -5.73 -22.22 23.42
N LEU A 299 -4.57 -22.08 22.79
CA LEU A 299 -4.04 -20.77 22.39
C LEU A 299 -4.91 -20.16 21.30
N VAL A 300 -5.23 -20.93 20.25
CA VAL A 300 -6.08 -20.45 19.15
C VAL A 300 -7.45 -20.01 19.66
N HIS A 301 -8.09 -20.81 20.52
CA HIS A 301 -9.37 -20.45 21.12
C HIS A 301 -9.27 -19.18 21.96
N SER A 302 -8.18 -19.02 22.73
CA SER A 302 -7.96 -17.80 23.51
C SER A 302 -7.70 -16.57 22.63
N LEU A 303 -7.01 -16.74 21.49
CA LEU A 303 -6.83 -15.66 20.51
C LEU A 303 -8.16 -15.23 19.89
N ILE A 304 -9.05 -16.18 19.56
CA ILE A 304 -10.40 -15.87 19.10
C ILE A 304 -11.16 -15.08 20.18
N ASP A 305 -11.12 -15.55 21.42
CA ASP A 305 -11.88 -14.95 22.51
C ASP A 305 -11.41 -13.51 22.84
N GLU A 306 -10.10 -13.24 22.75
CA GLU A 306 -9.45 -12.00 23.18
C GLU A 306 -9.14 -10.99 22.05
N ALA A 307 -9.11 -11.42 20.78
CA ALA A 307 -8.73 -10.56 19.66
C ALA A 307 -9.84 -10.35 18.62
N ILE A 308 -10.79 -11.29 18.49
CA ILE A 308 -11.77 -11.28 17.40
C ILE A 308 -13.09 -10.68 17.90
N TYR A 309 -13.38 -9.49 17.40
CA TYR A 309 -14.60 -8.71 17.61
C TYR A 309 -15.06 -8.12 16.27
N PRO A 310 -16.33 -7.67 16.15
CA PRO A 310 -16.79 -6.96 14.95
C PRO A 310 -15.86 -5.82 14.52
N GLU A 311 -15.34 -5.05 15.47
CA GLU A 311 -14.44 -3.92 15.27
C GLU A 311 -13.02 -4.33 14.85
N THR A 312 -12.64 -5.59 15.09
CA THR A 312 -11.35 -6.17 14.73
C THR A 312 -11.51 -7.36 13.80
N CYS A 313 -12.60 -7.40 13.02
CA CYS A 313 -13.00 -8.57 12.25
C CYS A 313 -11.92 -9.06 11.26
N GLN A 314 -11.09 -8.15 10.72
CA GLN A 314 -9.96 -8.53 9.85
C GLN A 314 -8.98 -9.51 10.51
N ALA A 315 -8.89 -9.52 11.86
CA ALA A 315 -8.10 -10.49 12.62
C ALA A 315 -8.49 -11.95 12.38
N VAL A 316 -9.70 -12.21 11.85
CA VAL A 316 -10.10 -13.56 11.42
C VAL A 316 -9.25 -14.02 10.24
N TYR A 317 -9.03 -13.16 9.25
CA TYR A 317 -8.16 -13.49 8.11
C TYR A 317 -6.71 -13.57 8.54
N GLY A 318 -6.25 -12.64 9.40
CA GLY A 318 -4.93 -12.69 10.02
C GLY A 318 -4.65 -14.01 10.74
N LEU A 319 -5.57 -14.45 11.61
CA LEU A 319 -5.49 -15.73 12.32
C LEU A 319 -5.45 -16.91 11.34
N THR A 320 -6.32 -16.90 10.33
CA THR A 320 -6.38 -17.95 9.31
C THR A 320 -5.04 -18.10 8.60
N MET A 321 -4.50 -17.00 8.07
CA MET A 321 -3.24 -17.03 7.33
C MET A 321 -2.05 -17.32 8.25
N MET A 322 -2.08 -16.91 9.52
CA MET A 322 -1.05 -17.26 10.49
C MET A 322 -0.97 -18.78 10.68
N LEU A 323 -2.12 -19.46 10.77
CA LEU A 323 -2.20 -20.92 10.88
C LEU A 323 -1.81 -21.62 9.58
N GLU A 324 -2.24 -21.12 8.41
CA GLU A 324 -1.85 -21.68 7.11
C GLU A 324 -0.33 -21.66 6.88
N ARG A 325 0.35 -20.68 7.46
CA ARG A 325 1.82 -20.57 7.42
C ARG A 325 2.52 -21.52 8.41
N GLY A 326 1.79 -22.20 9.28
CA GLY A 326 2.36 -23.05 10.33
C GLY A 326 3.15 -22.26 11.36
N SER A 327 2.77 -21.01 11.62
CA SER A 327 3.55 -20.09 12.46
C SER A 327 3.72 -20.60 13.90
N LEU A 328 2.81 -21.44 14.42
CA LEU A 328 2.94 -21.99 15.77
C LEU A 328 3.82 -23.24 15.86
N PHE A 329 4.29 -23.79 14.73
CA PHE A 329 5.31 -24.85 14.73
C PHE A 329 6.63 -24.41 15.36
N THR A 330 6.86 -23.10 15.47
CA THR A 330 7.92 -22.52 16.30
C THR A 330 7.39 -22.31 17.72
N PRO A 331 7.78 -23.13 18.73
CA PRO A 331 7.17 -23.08 20.06
C PRO A 331 7.33 -21.73 20.76
N ALA A 332 8.40 -20.99 20.45
CA ALA A 332 8.65 -19.65 20.98
C ALA A 332 7.54 -18.65 20.58
N VAL A 333 7.01 -18.76 19.36
CA VAL A 333 5.90 -17.92 18.88
C VAL A 333 4.65 -18.19 19.71
N ALA A 334 4.30 -19.45 19.95
CA ALA A 334 3.15 -19.81 20.78
C ALA A 334 3.28 -19.27 22.22
N GLN A 335 4.46 -19.36 22.83
CA GLN A 335 4.70 -18.79 24.17
C GLN A 335 4.63 -17.26 24.18
N ALA A 336 5.16 -16.61 23.14
CA ALA A 336 5.11 -15.16 23.00
C ALA A 336 3.67 -14.67 22.81
N LEU A 337 2.81 -15.38 22.07
CA LEU A 337 1.40 -15.05 21.91
C LEU A 337 0.61 -15.16 23.23
N TRP A 338 0.90 -16.16 24.08
CA TRP A 338 0.32 -16.22 25.43
C TRP A 338 0.72 -15.00 26.28
N ARG A 339 1.93 -14.47 26.09
CA ARG A 339 2.35 -13.22 26.72
C ARG A 339 1.58 -12.02 26.13
N GLN A 340 1.39 -11.96 24.81
CA GLN A 340 0.64 -10.88 24.17
C GLN A 340 -0.81 -10.82 24.63
N ILE A 341 -1.48 -11.96 24.77
CA ILE A 341 -2.85 -12.03 25.32
C ILE A 341 -2.94 -11.35 26.70
N LYS A 342 -1.89 -11.51 27.53
CA LYS A 342 -1.84 -11.01 28.90
C LYS A 342 -1.11 -9.67 29.04
N LEU A 343 -0.74 -9.04 27.92
CA LEU A 343 0.10 -7.86 27.90
C LEU A 343 -0.62 -6.69 28.58
N LYS A 344 0.07 -6.03 29.50
CA LYS A 344 -0.37 -4.76 30.08
C LYS A 344 0.32 -3.64 29.32
N LEU A 345 -0.48 -2.82 28.66
CA LEU A 345 0.02 -1.67 27.90
C LEU A 345 0.46 -0.55 28.84
N SER A 346 1.43 0.24 28.41
CA SER A 346 1.73 1.54 29.00
C SER A 346 0.56 2.51 28.79
N GLU A 347 0.51 3.58 29.57
CA GLU A 347 -0.54 4.60 29.42
C GLU A 347 -0.46 5.26 28.03
N GLU A 348 0.75 5.58 27.58
CA GLU A 348 1.01 6.19 26.27
C GLU A 348 0.59 5.28 25.12
N THR A 349 0.92 3.98 25.20
CA THR A 349 0.50 2.99 24.20
C THR A 349 -1.02 2.85 24.16
N GLY A 350 -1.66 2.82 25.33
CA GLY A 350 -3.12 2.78 25.44
C GLY A 350 -3.80 4.00 24.83
N GLN A 351 -3.23 5.20 25.06
CA GLN A 351 -3.73 6.46 24.49
C GLN A 351 -3.58 6.47 22.96
N ALA A 352 -2.38 6.17 22.44
CA ALA A 352 -2.12 6.17 20.99
C ALA A 352 -3.07 5.23 20.22
N LEU A 353 -3.31 4.03 20.74
CA LEU A 353 -4.26 3.09 20.15
C LEU A 353 -5.71 3.57 20.24
N THR A 354 -6.10 4.22 21.35
CA THR A 354 -7.45 4.76 21.51
C THR A 354 -7.70 5.94 20.56
N GLU A 355 -6.70 6.78 20.35
CA GLU A 355 -6.78 7.92 19.43
C GLU A 355 -6.87 7.45 17.97
N ALA A 356 -6.10 6.42 17.59
CA ALA A 356 -6.08 5.91 16.22
C ALA A 356 -7.28 5.01 15.88
N PHE A 357 -7.69 4.10 16.78
CA PHE A 357 -8.68 3.05 16.49
C PHE A 357 -9.99 3.18 17.29
N GLY A 358 -10.09 4.17 18.18
CA GLY A 358 -11.26 4.42 19.01
C GLY A 358 -11.31 3.56 20.29
N ASN A 359 -12.48 3.56 20.94
CA ASN A 359 -12.69 2.97 22.26
C ASN A 359 -13.82 1.93 22.32
N ALA A 360 -14.27 1.43 21.17
CA ALA A 360 -15.33 0.41 21.09
C ALA A 360 -14.92 -0.90 21.77
N VAL A 361 -13.65 -1.29 21.64
CA VAL A 361 -13.01 -2.36 22.40
C VAL A 361 -11.76 -1.83 23.12
N PRO A 362 -11.27 -2.52 24.17
CA PRO A 362 -10.07 -2.08 24.88
C PRO A 362 -8.84 -2.01 23.95
N PRO A 363 -7.92 -1.05 24.10
CA PRO A 363 -6.74 -0.88 23.24
C PRO A 363 -5.89 -2.13 23.01
N ARG A 364 -5.74 -2.98 24.04
CA ARG A 364 -5.02 -4.26 23.92
C ARG A 364 -5.59 -5.19 22.85
N VAL A 365 -6.90 -5.11 22.60
CA VAL A 365 -7.61 -5.95 21.62
C VAL A 365 -7.23 -5.52 20.21
N PHE A 366 -7.20 -4.21 19.94
CA PHE A 366 -6.68 -3.69 18.67
C PHE A 366 -5.23 -4.10 18.44
N LEU A 367 -4.37 -4.01 19.46
CA LEU A 367 -2.98 -4.42 19.32
C LEU A 367 -2.85 -5.93 19.04
N LEU A 368 -3.60 -6.78 19.76
CA LEU A 368 -3.57 -8.23 19.56
C LEU A 368 -4.13 -8.62 18.18
N ALA A 369 -5.18 -7.95 17.71
CA ALA A 369 -5.71 -8.10 16.36
C ALA A 369 -4.67 -7.71 15.30
N GLY A 370 -3.97 -6.59 15.50
CA GLY A 370 -2.85 -6.16 14.64
C GLY A 370 -1.73 -7.19 14.57
N VAL A 371 -1.39 -7.81 15.71
CA VAL A 371 -0.42 -8.94 15.76
C VAL A 371 -0.87 -10.10 14.88
N LEU A 372 -2.13 -10.52 14.97
CA LEU A 372 -2.65 -11.61 14.14
C LEU A 372 -2.62 -11.26 12.65
N ASN A 373 -3.01 -10.03 12.29
CA ASN A 373 -2.97 -9.58 10.91
C ASN A 373 -1.55 -9.55 10.34
N LEU A 374 -0.59 -9.02 11.10
CA LEU A 374 0.80 -8.94 10.69
C LEU A 374 1.45 -10.33 10.54
N LEU A 375 1.24 -11.23 11.51
CA LEU A 375 1.75 -12.60 11.43
C LEU A 375 1.07 -13.41 10.33
N GLY A 376 -0.19 -13.11 9.99
CA GLY A 376 -0.86 -13.73 8.86
C GLY A 376 -0.42 -13.18 7.50
N GLN A 377 -0.12 -11.89 7.43
CA GLN A 377 0.13 -11.15 6.19
C GLN A 377 1.41 -10.29 6.29
N PRO A 378 2.60 -10.91 6.35
CA PRO A 378 3.85 -10.19 6.58
C PRO A 378 4.19 -9.22 5.44
N LEU A 379 3.76 -9.53 4.21
CA LEU A 379 3.96 -8.68 3.03
C LEU A 379 2.90 -7.58 2.88
N GLY A 380 1.98 -7.48 3.86
CA GLY A 380 0.91 -6.47 3.86
C GLY A 380 1.23 -5.22 4.67
N VAL A 381 2.44 -5.14 5.26
CA VAL A 381 2.85 -3.99 6.07
C VAL A 381 3.02 -2.77 5.19
N GLY A 382 2.31 -1.70 5.53
CA GLY A 382 2.42 -0.43 4.83
C GLY A 382 3.21 0.59 5.63
N GLN A 383 4.06 1.38 4.96
CA GLN A 383 4.67 2.56 5.59
C GLN A 383 3.68 3.74 5.74
N GLY A 384 2.51 3.66 5.11
CA GLY A 384 1.56 4.77 5.03
C GLY A 384 2.15 5.96 4.26
N ASN A 385 1.81 7.17 4.68
CA ASN A 385 2.41 8.40 4.17
C ASN A 385 3.71 8.79 4.92
N ASN A 386 4.32 7.85 5.64
CA ASN A 386 5.46 8.10 6.51
C ASN A 386 6.77 7.63 5.85
N PRO A 387 7.90 8.35 6.00
CA PRO A 387 9.20 7.96 5.48
C PRO A 387 9.84 6.84 6.35
N SER A 388 9.17 5.68 6.41
CA SER A 388 9.48 4.60 7.36
C SER A 388 9.72 3.24 6.70
N CYS A 389 10.05 3.24 5.41
CA CYS A 389 10.28 2.02 4.61
C CYS A 389 11.20 1.00 5.28
N GLN A 390 12.30 1.43 5.91
CA GLN A 390 13.24 0.53 6.60
C GLN A 390 12.55 -0.19 7.76
N SER A 391 11.78 0.55 8.58
CA SER A 391 11.06 -0.04 9.69
C SER A 391 9.97 -1.01 9.21
N ALA A 392 9.21 -0.64 8.18
CA ALA A 392 8.18 -1.50 7.58
C ALA A 392 8.77 -2.80 7.01
N ILE A 393 9.92 -2.73 6.34
CA ILE A 393 10.68 -3.91 5.89
C ILE A 393 11.07 -4.78 7.07
N GLY A 394 11.56 -4.19 8.16
CA GLY A 394 11.96 -4.94 9.36
C GLY A 394 10.79 -5.69 9.97
N LEU A 395 9.63 -5.04 10.13
CA LEU A 395 8.42 -5.70 10.60
C LEU A 395 7.99 -6.86 9.69
N SER A 396 8.03 -6.65 8.37
CA SER A 396 7.71 -7.69 7.38
C SER A 396 8.67 -8.88 7.47
N MET A 397 9.98 -8.63 7.51
CA MET A 397 11.00 -9.68 7.62
C MET A 397 10.91 -10.44 8.94
N TRP A 398 10.67 -9.76 10.06
CA TRP A 398 10.53 -10.46 11.35
C TRP A 398 9.23 -11.27 11.40
N ALA A 399 8.11 -10.74 10.91
CA ALA A 399 6.87 -11.50 10.78
C ALA A 399 7.01 -12.72 9.83
N ALA A 400 7.96 -12.67 8.89
CA ALA A 400 8.27 -13.77 7.99
C ALA A 400 9.20 -14.83 8.62
N ASN A 401 10.30 -14.39 9.23
CA ASN A 401 11.45 -15.25 9.55
C ASN A 401 11.70 -15.43 11.05
N GLU A 402 11.39 -14.43 11.88
CA GLU A 402 11.66 -14.43 13.33
C GLU A 402 10.50 -13.78 14.11
N ALA A 403 9.32 -14.39 14.01
CA ALA A 403 8.09 -13.85 14.58
C ALA A 403 8.16 -13.71 16.10
N ASP A 404 8.90 -14.57 16.80
CA ASP A 404 9.13 -14.48 18.24
C ASP A 404 9.96 -13.25 18.63
N TYR A 405 10.95 -12.87 17.81
CA TYR A 405 11.70 -11.62 17.99
C TYR A 405 10.80 -10.39 17.79
N LEU A 406 9.97 -10.36 16.73
CA LEU A 406 8.97 -9.31 16.54
C LEU A 406 8.06 -9.15 17.78
N LEU A 407 7.55 -10.26 18.30
CA LEU A 407 6.68 -10.25 19.48
C LEU A 407 7.43 -9.81 20.76
N GLN A 408 8.74 -10.05 20.85
CA GLN A 408 9.59 -9.55 21.93
C GLN A 408 9.76 -8.05 21.87
N VAL A 409 10.14 -7.51 20.71
CA VAL A 409 10.32 -6.08 20.50
C VAL A 409 9.00 -5.33 20.71
N LEU A 410 7.88 -5.88 20.21
CA LEU A 410 6.55 -5.32 20.44
C LEU A 410 6.17 -5.29 21.92
N THR A 411 6.46 -6.36 22.67
CA THR A 411 6.19 -6.39 24.12
C THR A 411 6.93 -5.25 24.82
N TRP A 412 8.21 -5.01 24.50
CA TRP A 412 8.97 -3.92 25.11
C TRP A 412 8.40 -2.55 24.75
N ALA A 413 8.13 -2.30 23.47
CA ALA A 413 7.55 -1.02 23.05
C ALA A 413 6.20 -0.76 23.72
N ALA A 414 5.29 -1.72 23.68
CA ALA A 414 3.92 -1.55 24.17
C ALA A 414 3.81 -1.49 25.70
N ARG A 415 4.72 -2.14 26.44
CA ARG A 415 4.71 -2.15 27.92
C ARG A 415 5.63 -1.09 28.52
N ASP A 416 6.83 -0.95 27.98
CA ASP A 416 7.93 -0.20 28.58
C ASP A 416 8.21 1.13 27.86
N ASN A 417 7.53 1.38 26.73
CA ASN A 417 7.80 2.51 25.82
C ASN A 417 9.29 2.58 25.46
N GLU A 418 9.90 1.42 25.21
CA GLU A 418 11.32 1.24 24.93
C GLU A 418 11.55 -0.01 24.09
N VAL A 419 12.46 0.07 23.14
CA VAL A 419 13.04 -1.07 22.43
C VAL A 419 14.54 -1.02 22.64
N LEU A 420 15.13 -2.17 22.94
CA LEU A 420 16.57 -2.36 23.02
C LEU A 420 17.03 -3.12 21.78
N GLY A 421 17.99 -2.55 21.06
CA GLY A 421 18.69 -3.17 19.95
C GLY A 421 20.18 -3.25 20.21
N ARG A 422 20.91 -3.81 19.24
CA ARG A 422 22.36 -3.78 19.21
C ARG A 422 22.86 -3.26 17.87
N PHE A 423 23.99 -2.58 17.88
CA PHE A 423 24.72 -2.19 16.68
C PHE A 423 26.21 -2.42 16.93
N GLU A 424 26.78 -3.41 16.25
CA GLU A 424 28.21 -3.77 16.34
C GLU A 424 28.66 -4.04 17.80
N GLY A 425 27.80 -4.71 18.57
CA GLY A 425 28.03 -5.04 19.98
C GLY A 425 27.68 -3.94 20.98
N TRP A 426 27.32 -2.74 20.53
CA TRP A 426 26.82 -1.66 21.40
C TRP A 426 25.32 -1.78 21.61
N GLU A 427 24.86 -1.63 22.84
CA GLU A 427 23.43 -1.52 23.13
C GLU A 427 22.88 -0.17 22.67
N VAL A 428 21.75 -0.20 21.99
CA VAL A 428 21.03 0.99 21.52
C VAL A 428 19.61 0.93 22.08
N SER A 429 19.27 1.85 22.98
CA SER A 429 17.89 2.01 23.46
C SER A 429 17.17 3.05 22.61
N SER A 430 15.94 2.76 22.21
CA SER A 430 15.07 3.76 21.55
C SER A 430 14.68 4.94 22.46
N LYS A 431 14.87 4.83 23.79
CA LYS A 431 14.58 5.92 24.73
C LYS A 431 15.67 6.99 24.66
N ASN A 432 15.25 8.26 24.75
CA ASN A 432 16.14 9.42 24.79
C ASN A 432 17.03 9.62 23.54
N LEU A 433 16.74 8.91 22.45
CA LEU A 433 17.33 9.22 21.14
C LEU A 433 16.61 10.40 20.52
N GLU A 434 17.31 11.17 19.68
CA GLU A 434 16.66 12.18 18.86
C GLU A 434 15.61 11.53 17.94
N PRO A 435 14.53 12.24 17.59
CA PRO A 435 13.58 11.77 16.59
C PRO A 435 14.30 11.41 15.28
N GLY A 436 13.89 10.30 14.64
CA GLY A 436 14.39 9.92 13.33
C GLY A 436 13.66 10.66 12.20
N LEU A 437 13.38 9.96 11.09
CA LEU A 437 12.64 10.52 9.96
C LEU A 437 11.14 10.71 10.27
N VAL A 438 10.60 9.89 11.16
CA VAL A 438 9.21 9.94 11.62
C VAL A 438 9.11 10.94 12.77
N LYS A 439 8.62 12.15 12.46
CA LYS A 439 8.52 13.26 13.43
C LYS A 439 7.21 13.29 14.21
N ASP A 440 6.14 12.81 13.58
CA ASP A 440 4.79 12.78 14.13
C ASP A 440 4.32 11.32 14.26
N THR A 441 3.26 11.09 15.05
CA THR A 441 2.64 9.76 15.17
C THR A 441 2.23 9.26 13.78
N PRO A 442 2.66 8.05 13.37
CA PRO A 442 2.26 7.48 12.08
C PRO A 442 0.74 7.44 11.92
N VAL A 443 0.26 7.98 10.80
CA VAL A 443 -1.14 7.87 10.37
C VAL A 443 -1.27 6.79 9.29
N ASP A 444 -2.47 6.20 9.17
CA ASP A 444 -2.82 5.17 8.19
C ASP A 444 -1.92 3.91 8.22
N VAL A 445 -1.53 3.48 9.42
CA VAL A 445 -0.76 2.25 9.66
C VAL A 445 -1.48 1.31 10.61
N ASP A 446 -1.12 0.03 10.60
CA ASP A 446 -1.70 -0.97 11.49
C ASP A 446 -1.25 -0.78 12.96
N PRO A 447 -1.96 -1.38 13.95
CA PRO A 447 -1.65 -1.22 15.37
C PRO A 447 -0.22 -1.60 15.78
N VAL A 448 0.41 -2.58 15.12
CA VAL A 448 1.79 -2.97 15.43
C VAL A 448 2.76 -1.92 14.90
N SER A 449 2.56 -1.50 13.65
CA SER A 449 3.34 -0.43 13.02
C SER A 449 3.24 0.89 13.78
N LEU A 450 2.04 1.29 14.22
CA LEU A 450 1.81 2.49 15.03
C LEU A 450 2.70 2.53 16.27
N ILE A 451 2.86 1.38 16.93
CA ILE A 451 3.63 1.27 18.18
C ILE A 451 5.12 1.06 17.92
N LEU A 452 5.51 0.27 16.91
CA LEU A 452 6.92 -0.09 16.71
C LEU A 452 7.71 0.88 15.84
N ILE A 453 7.12 1.41 14.77
CA ILE A 453 7.85 2.24 13.80
C ILE A 453 8.57 3.43 14.48
N PRO A 454 7.95 4.19 15.41
CA PRO A 454 8.65 5.31 16.05
C PRO A 454 9.89 4.89 16.84
N HIS A 455 9.89 3.69 17.45
CA HIS A 455 11.06 3.17 18.17
C HIS A 455 12.15 2.70 17.21
N MET A 456 11.76 1.99 16.16
CA MET A 456 12.66 1.47 15.14
C MET A 456 13.33 2.60 14.37
N ASP A 457 12.58 3.64 14.01
CA ASP A 457 13.10 4.81 13.29
C ASP A 457 14.15 5.57 14.11
N ARG A 458 13.93 5.73 15.43
CA ARG A 458 14.94 6.29 16.34
C ARG A 458 16.22 5.44 16.40
N ILE A 459 16.07 4.11 16.49
CA ILE A 459 17.22 3.18 16.51
C ILE A 459 17.97 3.26 15.19
N TYR A 460 17.25 3.25 14.06
CA TYR A 460 17.85 3.33 12.72
C TYR A 460 18.60 4.65 12.53
N GLY A 461 18.03 5.78 12.94
CA GLY A 461 18.69 7.09 12.90
C GLY A 461 19.97 7.13 13.75
N GLU A 462 19.98 6.46 14.91
CA GLU A 462 21.20 6.34 15.72
C GLU A 462 22.26 5.45 15.07
N MET A 463 21.89 4.35 14.41
CA MET A 463 22.82 3.54 13.63
C MET A 463 23.42 4.33 12.48
N TRP A 464 22.62 5.18 11.82
CA TRP A 464 23.08 6.07 10.76
C TRP A 464 24.12 7.07 11.26
N ARG A 465 23.84 7.76 12.38
CA ARG A 465 24.79 8.70 13.01
C ARG A 465 26.15 8.05 13.29
N ARG A 466 26.16 6.79 13.70
CA ARG A 466 27.40 6.03 13.97
C ARG A 466 28.15 5.61 12.71
N CYS A 467 27.53 5.73 11.55
CA CYS A 467 28.14 5.47 10.26
C CYS A 467 28.56 6.75 9.51
N GLU A 468 28.27 7.95 10.01
CA GLU A 468 28.51 9.23 9.30
C GLU A 468 29.97 9.45 8.87
N ASP A 469 30.92 8.97 9.67
CA ASP A 469 32.36 9.12 9.38
C ASP A 469 32.94 8.01 8.48
N ARG A 470 32.10 7.09 7.95
CA ARG A 470 32.53 5.97 7.12
C ARG A 470 32.59 6.35 5.64
N ASP A 471 33.39 5.61 4.87
CA ASP A 471 33.75 5.88 3.46
C ASP A 471 32.92 5.09 2.43
N ASP A 472 31.87 4.40 2.87
CA ASP A 472 30.99 3.56 2.04
C ASP A 472 29.53 3.74 2.50
N ASP A 473 28.58 3.18 1.76
CA ASP A 473 27.17 3.33 2.05
C ASP A 473 26.80 2.66 3.38
N ALA A 474 26.15 3.42 4.27
CA ALA A 474 25.85 3.00 5.62
C ALA A 474 24.98 1.73 5.70
N HIS A 475 24.15 1.45 4.67
CA HIS A 475 23.33 0.24 4.60
C HIS A 475 24.15 -1.05 4.64
N ARG A 476 25.44 -0.99 4.28
CA ARG A 476 26.39 -2.11 4.40
C ARG A 476 26.49 -2.64 5.82
N TRP A 477 26.47 -1.76 6.82
CA TRP A 477 26.63 -2.13 8.23
C TRP A 477 25.30 -2.11 8.98
N ILE A 478 24.39 -1.21 8.60
CA ILE A 478 23.10 -1.06 9.27
C ILE A 478 22.20 -2.26 8.99
N ASN A 479 22.05 -2.69 7.74
CA ASN A 479 21.05 -3.70 7.39
C ASN A 479 21.26 -5.05 8.11
N PRO A 480 22.48 -5.61 8.21
CA PRO A 480 22.72 -6.84 8.96
C PRO A 480 22.40 -6.74 10.46
N GLU A 481 22.66 -5.60 11.08
CA GLU A 481 22.42 -5.38 12.51
C GLU A 481 20.95 -5.02 12.78
N PHE A 482 20.31 -4.30 11.86
CA PHE A 482 18.94 -3.81 12.01
C PHE A 482 17.91 -4.88 11.69
N TYR A 483 18.08 -5.63 10.60
CA TYR A 483 17.11 -6.64 10.18
C TYR A 483 17.35 -7.99 10.82
N GLY A 484 18.61 -8.41 10.98
CA GLY A 484 18.95 -9.69 11.57
C GLY A 484 20.06 -10.40 10.83
N TRP A 485 20.57 -11.46 11.47
CA TRP A 485 21.77 -12.18 11.07
C TRP A 485 21.73 -12.78 9.66
N TRP A 486 20.53 -13.00 9.10
CA TRP A 486 20.33 -13.58 7.77
C TRP A 486 20.57 -12.59 6.63
N VAL A 487 20.65 -11.29 6.91
CA VAL A 487 21.07 -10.33 5.90
C VAL A 487 22.56 -10.50 5.69
N SER A 488 22.93 -10.77 4.43
CA SER A 488 24.31 -11.10 4.09
C SER A 488 25.24 -9.91 4.34
N HIS A 489 26.51 -10.15 4.70
CA HIS A 489 27.47 -9.07 4.95
C HIS A 489 28.20 -8.60 3.68
N GLY A 490 28.14 -9.37 2.60
CA GLY A 490 28.58 -8.89 1.29
C GLY A 490 27.62 -7.81 0.81
N PHE A 491 28.15 -6.67 0.41
CA PHE A 491 27.34 -5.54 -0.04
C PHE A 491 27.92 -4.95 -1.33
N ARG A 492 27.04 -4.60 -2.27
CA ARG A 492 27.37 -3.86 -3.48
C ARG A 492 26.45 -2.65 -3.56
N VAL A 493 27.04 -1.49 -3.85
CA VAL A 493 26.37 -0.26 -4.25
C VAL A 493 27.03 0.23 -5.54
N VAL A 494 26.23 0.65 -6.52
CA VAL A 494 26.75 1.09 -7.82
C VAL A 494 26.97 2.60 -7.89
N ALA A 495 26.19 3.36 -7.11
CA ALA A 495 26.28 4.81 -7.05
C ALA A 495 27.27 5.25 -5.97
N ASP A 496 28.16 6.18 -6.30
CA ASP A 496 29.06 6.80 -5.32
C ASP A 496 28.26 7.56 -4.24
N ILE A 497 28.61 7.36 -2.98
CA ILE A 497 27.88 7.95 -1.84
C ILE A 497 28.00 9.48 -1.76
N HIS A 498 29.03 10.06 -2.37
CA HIS A 498 29.28 11.50 -2.36
C HIS A 498 28.87 12.16 -3.67
N THR A 499 29.15 11.52 -4.80
CA THR A 499 28.93 12.13 -6.13
C THR A 499 27.65 11.64 -6.82
N GLY A 500 27.08 10.51 -6.41
CA GLY A 500 25.98 9.85 -7.12
C GLY A 500 26.42 9.00 -8.31
N GLU A 501 27.56 9.35 -8.92
CA GLU A 501 28.09 8.74 -10.14
C GLU A 501 28.07 7.20 -10.13
N VAL A 502 27.56 6.61 -11.20
CA VAL A 502 27.46 5.16 -11.37
C VAL A 502 28.82 4.59 -11.76
N LYS A 503 29.43 3.78 -10.90
CA LYS A 503 30.75 3.17 -11.10
C LYS A 503 30.65 1.65 -11.24
N ASP A 504 31.42 1.09 -12.17
CA ASP A 504 31.50 -0.37 -12.42
C ASP A 504 30.11 -1.03 -12.62
N TYR A 505 29.26 -0.43 -13.47
CA TYR A 505 27.87 -0.90 -13.62
C TYR A 505 27.81 -2.34 -14.15
N GLU A 506 28.68 -2.70 -15.10
CA GLU A 506 28.82 -4.08 -15.58
C GLU A 506 29.18 -5.04 -14.44
N GLY A 507 30.19 -4.70 -13.64
CA GLY A 507 30.58 -5.51 -12.48
C GLY A 507 29.43 -5.68 -11.49
N PHE A 508 28.69 -4.60 -11.19
CA PHE A 508 27.52 -4.62 -10.32
C PHE A 508 26.43 -5.60 -10.82
N ILE A 509 26.08 -5.53 -12.11
CA ILE A 509 25.06 -6.41 -12.73
C ILE A 509 25.51 -7.86 -12.67
N ARG A 510 26.76 -8.16 -13.04
CA ARG A 510 27.31 -9.53 -12.99
C ARG A 510 27.28 -10.10 -11.57
N HIS A 511 27.59 -9.28 -10.55
CA HIS A 511 27.50 -9.71 -9.15
C HIS A 511 26.07 -10.06 -8.75
N PHE A 512 25.08 -9.26 -9.16
CA PHE A 512 23.68 -9.54 -8.85
C PHE A 512 23.24 -10.87 -9.47
N TYR A 513 23.53 -11.08 -10.76
CA TYR A 513 23.19 -12.32 -11.47
C TYR A 513 23.88 -13.54 -10.87
N ALA A 514 25.18 -13.46 -10.59
CA ALA A 514 25.93 -14.55 -9.97
C ALA A 514 25.46 -14.89 -8.54
N SER A 515 24.81 -13.95 -7.85
CA SER A 515 24.30 -14.16 -6.50
C SER A 515 22.86 -14.67 -6.49
N TYR A 516 22.00 -14.13 -7.35
CA TYR A 516 20.54 -14.32 -7.26
C TYR A 516 19.92 -15.13 -8.39
N HIS A 517 20.53 -15.19 -9.58
CA HIS A 517 19.90 -15.83 -10.72
C HIS A 517 20.18 -17.34 -10.70
N PRO A 518 19.14 -18.21 -10.65
CA PRO A 518 19.29 -19.67 -10.55
C PRO A 518 20.16 -20.35 -11.61
N TYR A 519 20.36 -19.72 -12.78
CA TYR A 519 21.21 -20.25 -13.84
C TYR A 519 22.70 -20.00 -13.62
N TYR A 520 23.06 -19.00 -12.82
CA TYR A 520 24.44 -18.55 -12.61
C TYR A 520 24.93 -18.74 -11.17
N ASN A 521 24.02 -18.95 -10.21
CA ASN A 521 24.35 -19.14 -8.80
C ASN A 521 24.35 -20.61 -8.36
N GLY A 522 24.33 -21.58 -9.27
CA GLY A 522 24.26 -23.01 -8.91
C GLY A 522 22.86 -23.52 -8.58
N ASN A 523 21.81 -22.81 -9.03
CA ASN A 523 20.40 -23.14 -8.83
C ASN A 523 19.97 -23.09 -7.34
N PHE A 524 20.60 -22.20 -6.57
CA PHE A 524 20.20 -21.93 -5.20
C PHE A 524 19.06 -20.89 -5.18
N PRO A 525 17.94 -21.17 -4.51
CA PRO A 525 16.92 -20.16 -4.27
C PRO A 525 17.40 -19.13 -3.25
N VAL A 526 16.74 -17.97 -3.21
CA VAL A 526 16.91 -17.03 -2.09
C VAL A 526 16.45 -17.73 -0.81
N ILE A 527 17.38 -17.94 0.14
CA ILE A 527 17.11 -18.67 1.38
C ILE A 527 16.36 -17.79 2.38
N HIS A 528 16.82 -16.57 2.55
CA HIS A 528 16.24 -15.56 3.42
C HIS A 528 16.04 -14.27 2.66
N HIS A 529 14.95 -13.57 2.95
CA HIS A 529 14.64 -12.28 2.33
C HIS A 529 15.81 -11.30 2.50
N GLN A 530 16.20 -10.64 1.41
CA GLN A 530 17.34 -9.71 1.40
C GLN A 530 16.87 -8.28 1.10
N PRO A 531 17.30 -7.28 1.90
CA PRO A 531 17.00 -5.88 1.60
C PRO A 531 17.77 -5.43 0.36
N ALA A 532 17.13 -4.63 -0.47
CA ALA A 532 17.69 -4.09 -1.69
C ALA A 532 17.28 -2.62 -1.87
N GLY A 533 18.16 -1.84 -2.48
CA GLY A 533 17.92 -0.45 -2.83
C GLY A 533 17.60 -0.32 -4.32
N ILE A 534 16.46 0.30 -4.63
CA ILE A 534 16.04 0.63 -5.99
C ILE A 534 16.03 2.13 -6.24
N ALA A 535 16.35 2.53 -7.47
CA ALA A 535 16.14 3.85 -7.99
C ALA A 535 14.69 3.95 -8.48
N VAL A 536 13.85 4.63 -7.71
CA VAL A 536 12.46 4.88 -8.06
C VAL A 536 12.41 5.86 -9.21
N THR A 537 11.63 5.50 -10.22
CA THR A 537 11.39 6.31 -11.41
C THR A 537 9.90 6.58 -11.58
N ASP A 538 9.58 7.68 -12.25
CA ASP A 538 8.21 7.93 -12.70
C ASP A 538 7.88 7.13 -13.98
N SER A 539 6.63 7.22 -14.46
CA SER A 539 6.21 6.55 -15.71
C SER A 539 6.91 7.09 -16.97
N ALA A 540 7.65 8.20 -16.88
CA ALA A 540 8.55 8.69 -17.93
C ALA A 540 10.00 8.20 -17.76
N ALA A 541 10.22 7.25 -16.84
CA ALA A 541 11.53 6.69 -16.48
C ALA A 541 12.52 7.72 -15.94
N ARG A 542 12.04 8.84 -15.38
CA ARG A 542 12.90 9.85 -14.75
C ARG A 542 13.15 9.47 -13.30
N PHE A 543 14.38 9.64 -12.84
CA PHE A 543 14.75 9.40 -11.45
C PHE A 543 13.98 10.32 -10.50
N VAL A 544 13.33 9.73 -9.50
CA VAL A 544 12.57 10.44 -8.45
C VAL A 544 13.32 10.38 -7.12
N GLY A 545 13.91 9.24 -6.79
CA GLY A 545 14.64 9.05 -5.54
C GLY A 545 15.04 7.60 -5.30
N ARG A 546 15.71 7.34 -4.19
CA ARG A 546 16.09 5.99 -3.75
C ARG A 546 15.03 5.45 -2.79
N HIS A 547 14.76 4.16 -2.88
CA HIS A 547 13.80 3.48 -2.02
C HIS A 547 14.28 2.07 -1.69
N ALA A 548 13.90 1.60 -0.50
CA ALA A 548 14.23 0.26 -0.06
C ALA A 548 13.06 -0.70 -0.31
N ILE A 549 13.40 -1.89 -0.75
CA ILE A 549 12.49 -3.02 -0.96
C ILE A 549 13.12 -4.29 -0.39
N THR A 550 12.39 -5.39 -0.45
CA THR A 550 12.92 -6.69 -0.03
C THR A 550 12.77 -7.73 -1.13
N ILE A 551 13.89 -8.31 -1.58
CA ILE A 551 13.89 -9.46 -2.48
C ILE A 551 13.40 -10.69 -1.72
N GLN A 552 12.28 -11.26 -2.16
CA GLN A 552 11.69 -12.47 -1.57
C GLN A 552 12.27 -13.71 -2.22
N ARG A 553 12.31 -13.73 -3.55
CA ARG A 553 12.77 -14.88 -4.35
C ARG A 553 13.09 -14.49 -5.78
N VAL A 554 13.89 -15.32 -6.45
CA VAL A 554 14.17 -15.23 -7.87
C VAL A 554 13.87 -16.59 -8.49
N ALA A 555 12.93 -16.64 -9.43
CA ALA A 555 12.40 -17.88 -9.98
C ALA A 555 11.81 -17.69 -11.38
N LEU A 556 11.60 -18.80 -12.08
CA LEU A 556 10.84 -18.81 -13.33
C LEU A 556 9.35 -18.58 -13.06
N SER A 557 8.76 -17.71 -13.87
CA SER A 557 7.30 -17.54 -13.97
C SER A 557 6.64 -18.77 -14.61
N PRO A 558 5.30 -18.87 -14.57
CA PRO A 558 4.56 -19.87 -15.34
C PRO A 558 4.79 -19.82 -16.86
N SER A 559 5.25 -18.68 -17.38
CA SER A 559 5.63 -18.48 -18.79
C SER A 559 7.12 -18.76 -19.07
N ASN A 560 7.87 -19.31 -18.10
CA ASN A 560 9.30 -19.58 -18.17
C ASN A 560 10.18 -18.34 -18.35
N GLU A 561 9.76 -17.19 -17.81
CA GLU A 561 10.59 -15.99 -17.72
C GLU A 561 11.23 -15.90 -16.33
N MET A 562 12.53 -15.61 -16.25
CA MET A 562 13.19 -15.40 -14.96
C MET A 562 12.78 -14.05 -14.36
N ARG A 563 12.21 -14.08 -13.15
CA ARG A 563 11.67 -12.89 -12.48
C ARG A 563 12.21 -12.75 -11.07
N VAL A 564 12.32 -11.50 -10.63
CA VAL A 564 12.55 -11.16 -9.22
C VAL A 564 11.21 -10.83 -8.60
N TYR A 565 10.89 -11.53 -7.50
CA TYR A 565 9.71 -11.29 -6.69
C TYR A 565 10.15 -10.57 -5.42
N PHE A 566 9.49 -9.47 -5.11
CA PHE A 566 9.90 -8.56 -4.06
C PHE A 566 8.70 -7.95 -3.33
N PHE A 567 8.95 -7.49 -2.12
CA PHE A 567 7.99 -6.74 -1.31
C PHE A 567 8.38 -5.27 -1.30
N ASN A 568 7.39 -4.40 -1.53
CA ASN A 568 7.55 -2.95 -1.52
C ASN A 568 6.62 -2.33 -0.45
N PRO A 569 7.17 -1.71 0.61
CA PRO A 569 6.37 -1.21 1.73
C PRO A 569 5.59 0.08 1.43
N ASN A 570 5.61 0.59 0.19
CA ASN A 570 5.05 1.89 -0.16
C ASN A 570 3.54 1.92 -0.46
N ASN A 571 2.81 0.84 -0.14
CA ASN A 571 1.37 0.67 -0.40
C ASN A 571 0.97 0.71 -1.89
N ASP A 572 1.93 0.65 -2.81
CA ASP A 572 1.67 0.56 -4.25
C ASP A 572 2.69 -0.35 -4.93
N SER A 573 2.41 -1.66 -4.87
CA SER A 573 3.24 -2.70 -5.47
C SER A 573 3.11 -2.80 -7.00
N GLY A 574 2.16 -2.08 -7.61
CA GLY A 574 1.85 -2.12 -9.05
C GLY A 574 2.42 -0.97 -9.87
N GLN A 575 3.54 -0.38 -9.42
CA GLN A 575 4.09 0.85 -9.98
C GLN A 575 4.58 0.73 -11.42
N ASP A 576 4.36 1.81 -12.18
CA ASP A 576 4.96 2.05 -13.50
C ASP A 576 6.29 2.77 -13.33
N TRP A 577 7.38 2.09 -13.67
CA TRP A 577 8.76 2.59 -13.60
C TRP A 577 9.24 3.21 -14.93
N GLY A 578 8.32 3.41 -15.87
CA GLY A 578 8.58 3.96 -17.20
C GLY A 578 9.30 2.99 -18.13
N GLN A 579 9.53 3.42 -19.38
CA GLN A 579 10.04 2.55 -20.45
C GLN A 579 9.19 1.29 -20.71
N GLY A 580 7.92 1.29 -20.27
CA GLY A 580 7.03 0.13 -20.35
C GLY A 580 7.25 -0.91 -19.25
N ILE A 581 8.04 -0.59 -18.22
CA ILE A 581 8.29 -1.46 -17.07
C ILE A 581 7.21 -1.21 -16.03
N THR A 582 6.29 -2.16 -15.85
CA THR A 582 5.23 -2.09 -14.83
C THR A 582 5.31 -3.29 -13.91
N CYS A 583 5.40 -3.02 -12.60
CA CYS A 583 5.44 -4.06 -11.59
C CYS A 583 4.15 -4.88 -11.63
N SER A 584 4.29 -6.20 -11.74
CA SER A 584 3.16 -7.13 -11.71
C SER A 584 2.88 -7.55 -10.27
N THR A 585 1.62 -7.55 -9.84
CA THR A 585 1.19 -8.08 -8.53
C THR A 585 0.50 -9.43 -8.64
N ARG A 586 0.25 -9.90 -9.88
CA ARG A 586 -0.37 -11.18 -10.19
C ARG A 586 -0.10 -11.60 -11.64
N GLY A 587 -0.40 -12.87 -11.93
CA GLY A 587 -0.41 -13.42 -13.29
C GLY A 587 0.94 -13.96 -13.78
N ASN A 588 2.05 -13.65 -13.10
CA ASN A 588 3.38 -14.17 -13.38
C ASN A 588 3.92 -15.05 -12.26
N GLY A 589 3.03 -15.59 -11.41
CA GLY A 589 3.37 -16.50 -10.32
C GLY A 589 3.65 -15.81 -9.00
N GLU A 590 3.28 -14.55 -8.84
CA GLU A 590 3.29 -13.82 -7.56
C GLU A 590 2.41 -14.53 -6.52
N ILE A 591 2.90 -14.57 -5.29
CA ILE A 591 2.11 -14.87 -4.10
C ILE A 591 1.53 -13.54 -3.60
N ARG A 592 0.34 -13.58 -3.00
CA ARG A 592 -0.35 -12.38 -2.48
C ARG A 592 0.60 -11.51 -1.63
N GLY A 593 0.69 -10.22 -1.97
CA GLY A 593 1.62 -9.25 -1.36
C GLY A 593 2.99 -9.13 -2.05
N GLU A 594 3.33 -9.99 -3.01
CA GLU A 594 4.51 -9.82 -3.84
C GLU A 594 4.23 -8.89 -5.04
N ALA A 595 5.24 -8.10 -5.39
CA ALA A 595 5.43 -7.54 -6.72
C ALA A 595 6.46 -8.37 -7.48
N SER A 596 6.44 -8.33 -8.81
CA SER A 596 7.49 -8.94 -9.61
C SER A 596 7.80 -8.19 -10.90
N LEU A 597 9.03 -8.36 -11.36
CA LEU A 597 9.52 -7.89 -12.66
C LEU A 597 10.44 -8.95 -13.31
N PRO A 598 10.53 -8.98 -14.65
CA PRO A 598 11.63 -9.66 -15.33
C PRO A 598 12.97 -9.24 -14.75
N ILE A 599 13.89 -10.20 -14.58
CA ILE A 599 15.13 -9.95 -13.84
C ILE A 599 15.97 -8.81 -14.44
N ALA A 600 15.99 -8.67 -15.77
CA ALA A 600 16.69 -7.57 -16.43
C ALA A 600 16.09 -6.20 -16.10
N GLU A 601 14.76 -6.09 -16.11
CA GLU A 601 14.04 -4.85 -15.78
C GLU A 601 14.24 -4.47 -14.31
N PHE A 602 14.13 -5.45 -13.40
CA PHE A 602 14.41 -5.24 -11.98
C PHE A 602 15.86 -4.77 -11.75
N THR A 603 16.83 -5.48 -12.33
CA THR A 603 18.26 -5.15 -12.15
C THR A 603 18.60 -3.78 -12.73
N SER A 604 17.90 -3.34 -13.77
CA SER A 604 18.07 -2.02 -14.37
C SER A 604 17.66 -0.86 -13.45
N ARG A 605 16.93 -1.13 -12.36
CA ARG A 605 16.56 -0.15 -11.32
C ARG A 605 17.24 -0.41 -9.98
N LEU A 606 18.03 -1.46 -9.86
CA LEU A 606 18.76 -1.78 -8.64
C LEU A 606 20.01 -0.89 -8.51
N TYR A 607 20.21 -0.28 -7.34
CA TYR A 607 21.44 0.48 -7.05
C TYR A 607 22.24 -0.11 -5.88
N ALA A 608 21.62 -0.92 -5.01
CA ALA A 608 22.31 -1.58 -3.90
C ALA A 608 21.68 -2.93 -3.54
N PHE A 609 22.51 -3.90 -3.16
CA PHE A 609 22.04 -5.20 -2.65
C PHE A 609 23.09 -5.88 -1.75
N HIS A 610 22.61 -6.76 -0.89
CA HIS A 610 23.44 -7.68 -0.10
C HIS A 610 23.60 -9.02 -0.81
N TYR A 611 24.72 -9.72 -0.61
CA TYR A 611 25.00 -11.04 -1.22
C TYR A 611 25.91 -11.89 -0.32
N ASP A 612 25.82 -13.21 -0.45
CA ASP A 612 26.71 -14.12 0.26
C ASP A 612 28.09 -14.16 -0.42
N THR A 613 29.12 -13.76 0.33
CA THR A 613 30.51 -13.73 -0.16
C THR A 613 31.14 -15.12 -0.34
N LEU A 614 30.56 -16.17 0.26
CA LEU A 614 31.05 -17.54 0.20
C LEU A 614 30.37 -18.36 -0.91
N GLU A 615 29.22 -17.89 -1.40
CA GLU A 615 28.41 -18.59 -2.42
C GLU A 615 28.28 -17.81 -3.73
N LEU A 616 29.17 -16.85 -3.98
CA LEU A 616 29.18 -16.08 -5.23
C LEU A 616 29.46 -16.99 -6.44
N GLY A 617 28.54 -17.01 -7.40
CA GLY A 617 28.68 -17.72 -8.67
C GLY A 617 29.78 -17.17 -9.58
N ASP A 618 29.96 -17.79 -10.74
CA ASP A 618 30.98 -17.38 -11.71
C ASP A 618 30.52 -16.13 -12.49
N LEU A 619 31.12 -14.98 -12.18
CA LEU A 619 30.86 -13.69 -12.85
C LEU A 619 31.10 -13.73 -14.38
N GLY A 620 32.00 -14.60 -14.84
CA GLY A 620 32.33 -14.77 -16.26
C GLY A 620 31.30 -15.62 -17.03
N SER A 621 30.39 -16.30 -16.32
CA SER A 621 29.35 -17.13 -16.94
C SER A 621 28.13 -16.33 -17.41
N ILE A 622 28.00 -15.07 -16.99
CA ILE A 622 26.88 -14.20 -17.35
C ILE A 622 27.07 -13.69 -18.80
N PRO A 623 26.09 -13.88 -19.69
CA PRO A 623 26.16 -13.41 -21.07
C PRO A 623 26.28 -11.89 -21.20
N ASP A 624 27.14 -11.42 -22.12
CA ASP A 624 27.39 -9.99 -22.34
C ASP A 624 26.14 -9.26 -22.87
N ASP A 625 25.28 -9.93 -23.63
CA ASP A 625 24.03 -9.38 -24.18
C ASP A 625 22.97 -9.12 -23.09
N GLU A 626 22.87 -9.99 -22.08
CA GLU A 626 22.03 -9.76 -20.90
C GLU A 626 22.52 -8.56 -20.11
N VAL A 627 23.83 -8.44 -19.87
CA VAL A 627 24.41 -7.28 -19.17
C VAL A 627 24.19 -5.99 -19.95
N ALA A 628 24.43 -6.00 -21.27
CA ALA A 628 24.23 -4.84 -22.13
C ALA A 628 22.77 -4.36 -22.13
N ARG A 629 21.80 -5.28 -22.14
CA ARG A 629 20.36 -4.97 -22.05
C ARG A 629 20.03 -4.24 -20.74
N VAL A 630 20.54 -4.71 -19.61
CA VAL A 630 20.31 -4.07 -18.30
C VAL A 630 20.92 -2.67 -18.27
N MET A 631 22.15 -2.52 -18.78
CA MET A 631 22.83 -1.23 -18.85
C MET A 631 22.08 -0.23 -19.74
N GLU A 632 21.57 -0.65 -20.90
CA GLU A 632 20.78 0.20 -21.80
C GLU A 632 19.52 0.75 -21.11
N LEU A 633 18.79 -0.11 -20.39
CA LEU A 633 17.60 0.30 -19.62
C LEU A 633 17.95 1.28 -18.49
N GLY A 634 19.07 1.06 -17.79
CA GLY A 634 19.55 1.94 -16.72
C GLY A 634 19.99 3.31 -17.26
N TYR A 635 20.85 3.34 -18.27
CA TYR A 635 21.35 4.58 -18.90
C TYR A 635 20.27 5.35 -19.65
N GLY A 636 19.22 4.70 -20.12
CA GLY A 636 18.05 5.37 -20.69
C GLY A 636 17.11 5.99 -19.63
N SER A 637 17.48 5.93 -18.34
CA SER A 637 16.63 6.28 -17.21
C SER A 637 17.43 6.99 -16.10
N TRP A 638 17.58 6.37 -14.94
CA TRP A 638 18.16 6.98 -13.74
C TRP A 638 19.69 7.07 -13.78
N ALA A 639 20.37 6.24 -14.57
CA ALA A 639 21.82 6.25 -14.71
C ALA A 639 22.30 7.16 -15.88
N ALA A 640 21.42 7.97 -16.48
CA ALA A 640 21.69 8.69 -17.73
C ALA A 640 22.74 9.82 -17.63
N GLU A 641 22.90 10.43 -16.45
CA GLU A 641 23.77 11.61 -16.23
C GLU A 641 24.52 11.56 -14.89
N GLU A 642 24.88 10.35 -14.40
CA GLU A 642 25.70 10.15 -13.20
C GLU A 642 26.89 9.23 -13.45
#